data_AF-A0ABD0YQN6-F1
#
_entry.id   AF-A0ABD0YQN6-F1
#
_cell.length_a   1.000
_cell.length_b   1.000
_cell.length_c   1.000
_cell.angle_alpha   90.00
_cell.angle_beta   90.00
_cell.angle_gamma   90.00
#
_symmetry.space_group_name_H-M   'P 1'
#
loop_
_entity.id
_entity.type
_entity.pdbx_description
1 polymer ?
#
loop_
_entity_poly.entity_id
_entity_poly.type
_entity_poly.pdbx_seq_one_letter_code
_entity_poly.pdbx_strand_id
1 'polypeptide(L)'
;MFASGKWIGIILDEPKGKNNGTVQGKSYFQCKENHGVFVRQSQLTLVTDTGSRIDLSGMSSSVTSPDDLPRATPKSRLTSVRRKSSPASQPTPSRTSSRQSLSNKSRESRSREDMSSSTTSLIPEPSSKRASFIERSSMGRSGTPNTPRRPTKTLIPTSEKKKQTGFVETLNPQFTPGEVVSTPVTPSLVPAQAPRLLQPEPNPEIELLREQIKDLSEKLETMRIKYKEKNHELDTLRIQLDQSAEFKAKIMESQTILKKELDRAKRERQEALEEREEFTELADTLEMATLDKEMAEEKAESLQKELEQANERIEELEMELEMLKAEMAEKMEGVAEADSSDPQVSSFKLKQLEQQNEKLKDTLVRLRDLSAHEKHEKQKLMKDFEEKKSDLEQVVKCTEKLKSRVSEMEEEIAELHSHVDAALGAEEMVETLGQQKLSLEEKVKELEEAVAELEELQEVNDQLQEGFKEQEQDFRQELDLKNLQVWEAQRKTESVLESLADRELTIVKFRELVQRIQEENQEMRFQLESSSKRTVTTSVPEFLEFKKMFAETKAHARAIDLELRHMEVRQAQSHVQYLVAFMPDSFLTRGGDNDAVLIVLLMPRLLTKCQVLLTQLRDKYPAVDTVQRATLNHSVHQFAARSRFSMHLHMLQAILRQFVHGLNTCTPETLLKVGGSYPDMVQQEKALDGYIDLLKRDQLDENVSTENLERIIMYFNTVHPTLLLTNGETEIHQGQLLSDLGKALLCGVDSINTDAAIVQVLMQVN
;
A
#
# COMPACT_ATOMS: atom_id res chain seq x y z
N MET A 1 52.63 -16.14 1.83
CA MET A 1 52.70 -15.32 0.60
C MET A 1 51.59 -15.82 -0.32
N PHE A 2 50.93 -14.96 -1.10
CA PHE A 2 49.89 -15.42 -2.03
C PHE A 2 50.50 -16.26 -3.17
N ALA A 3 49.76 -17.25 -3.66
CA ALA A 3 50.15 -17.99 -4.87
C ALA A 3 50.09 -17.10 -6.12
N SER A 4 50.94 -17.35 -7.11
CA SER A 4 51.10 -16.51 -8.30
C SER A 4 49.80 -16.25 -9.06
N GLY A 5 49.58 -14.98 -9.43
CA GLY A 5 48.39 -14.47 -10.12
C GLY A 5 47.87 -13.17 -9.49
N LYS A 6 46.89 -12.55 -10.14
CA LYS A 6 46.21 -11.35 -9.63
C LYS A 6 45.10 -11.76 -8.65
N TRP A 7 45.19 -11.24 -7.43
CA TRP A 7 44.18 -11.41 -6.39
C TRP A 7 43.38 -10.12 -6.23
N ILE A 8 42.10 -10.26 -5.90
CA ILE A 8 41.19 -9.13 -5.65
C ILE A 8 40.66 -9.27 -4.22
N GLY A 9 40.80 -8.18 -3.45
CA GLY A 9 40.21 -8.04 -2.12
C GLY A 9 38.75 -7.62 -2.23
N ILE A 10 37.88 -8.27 -1.45
CA ILE A 10 36.45 -7.99 -1.37
C ILE A 10 36.13 -7.72 0.11
N ILE A 11 35.34 -6.68 0.35
CA ILE A 11 34.64 -6.44 1.61
C ILE A 11 33.23 -6.99 1.44
N LEU A 12 32.80 -7.83 2.37
CA LEU A 12 31.44 -8.35 2.47
C LEU A 12 30.63 -7.54 3.48
N ASP A 13 29.33 -7.42 3.25
CA ASP A 13 28.40 -6.76 4.17
C ASP A 13 28.10 -7.61 5.42
N GLU A 14 28.18 -8.94 5.28
CA GLU A 14 28.04 -9.92 6.36
C GLU A 14 29.41 -10.43 6.87
N PRO A 15 29.51 -10.85 8.15
CA PRO A 15 30.73 -11.41 8.76
C PRO A 15 31.10 -12.84 8.29
N LYS A 16 30.97 -13.13 7.00
CA LYS A 16 31.29 -14.44 6.35
C LYS A 16 32.67 -14.46 5.65
N GLY A 17 33.46 -13.42 5.85
CA GLY A 17 34.83 -13.28 5.36
C GLY A 17 35.85 -14.09 6.15
N LYS A 18 37.11 -14.07 5.68
CA LYS A 18 38.21 -14.92 6.18
C LYS A 18 39.37 -14.13 6.79
N ASN A 19 39.27 -12.80 6.83
CA ASN A 19 40.28 -11.88 7.36
C ASN A 19 39.66 -10.47 7.52
N ASN A 20 40.48 -9.50 7.93
CA ASN A 20 40.17 -8.07 8.06
C ASN A 20 40.85 -7.19 6.97
N GLY A 21 41.20 -7.79 5.82
CA GLY A 21 42.02 -7.17 4.76
C GLY A 21 43.54 -7.30 4.96
N THR A 22 43.99 -7.89 6.08
CA THR A 22 45.40 -8.23 6.36
C THR A 22 45.68 -9.72 6.15
N VAL A 23 46.80 -10.05 5.50
CA VAL A 23 47.29 -11.42 5.34
C VAL A 23 48.79 -11.49 5.65
N GLN A 24 49.16 -12.35 6.60
CA GLN A 24 50.55 -12.55 7.08
C GLN A 24 51.26 -11.23 7.43
N GLY A 25 50.60 -10.39 8.23
CA GLY A 25 51.15 -9.12 8.72
C GLY A 25 51.15 -7.97 7.70
N LYS A 26 50.80 -8.21 6.42
CA LYS A 26 50.65 -7.15 5.42
C LYS A 26 49.18 -6.84 5.18
N SER A 27 48.78 -5.59 5.41
CA SER A 27 47.46 -5.07 5.03
C SER A 27 47.44 -4.74 3.53
N TYR A 28 46.29 -4.99 2.89
CA TYR A 28 46.02 -4.67 1.48
C TYR A 28 44.77 -3.79 1.33
N PHE A 29 43.81 -3.96 2.23
CA PHE A 29 42.65 -3.11 2.46
C PHE A 29 42.27 -3.21 3.94
N GLN A 30 41.30 -2.41 4.39
CA GLN A 30 40.84 -2.41 5.78
C GLN A 30 39.32 -2.63 5.84
N CYS A 31 38.90 -3.58 6.65
CA CYS A 31 37.49 -3.85 6.93
C CYS A 31 37.31 -4.35 8.37
N LYS A 32 36.05 -4.56 8.79
CA LYS A 32 35.74 -5.26 10.04
C LYS A 32 36.31 -6.69 10.03
N GLU A 33 36.53 -7.24 11.22
CA GLU A 33 36.97 -8.64 11.36
C GLU A 33 35.96 -9.60 10.73
N ASN A 34 36.45 -10.64 10.05
CA ASN A 34 35.65 -11.57 9.26
C ASN A 34 34.77 -10.92 8.17
N HIS A 35 35.10 -9.74 7.63
CA HIS A 35 34.41 -9.17 6.46
C HIS A 35 35.27 -9.19 5.18
N GLY A 36 36.58 -9.48 5.28
CA GLY A 36 37.50 -9.48 4.14
C GLY A 36 37.69 -10.85 3.49
N VAL A 37 37.68 -10.91 2.16
CA VAL A 37 38.03 -12.11 1.37
C VAL A 37 38.99 -11.74 0.25
N PHE A 38 39.92 -12.63 -0.07
CA PHE A 38 40.74 -12.54 -1.29
C PHE A 38 40.32 -13.66 -2.26
N VAL A 39 39.95 -13.29 -3.48
CA VAL A 39 39.57 -14.23 -4.56
C VAL A 39 40.43 -14.01 -5.80
N ARG A 40 40.36 -14.94 -6.76
CA ARG A 40 40.92 -14.74 -8.10
C ARG A 40 39.93 -13.96 -8.98
N GLN A 41 40.43 -13.16 -9.92
CA GLN A 41 39.58 -12.41 -10.85
C GLN A 41 38.59 -13.30 -11.64
N SER A 42 38.92 -14.57 -11.87
CA SER A 42 38.05 -15.57 -12.52
C SER A 42 36.91 -16.11 -11.64
N GLN A 43 36.82 -15.69 -10.37
CA GLN A 43 35.76 -16.06 -9.42
C GLN A 43 34.76 -14.92 -9.19
N LEU A 44 34.89 -13.83 -9.97
CA LEU A 44 34.04 -12.65 -9.90
C LEU A 44 33.19 -12.54 -11.16
N THR A 45 31.96 -12.07 -10.98
CA THR A 45 31.07 -11.65 -12.06
C THR A 45 30.51 -10.31 -11.64
N LEU A 46 30.61 -9.31 -12.52
CA LEU A 46 30.03 -7.99 -12.28
C LEU A 46 28.55 -8.01 -12.66
N VAL A 47 27.74 -7.38 -11.83
CA VAL A 47 26.28 -7.42 -11.88
C VAL A 47 25.77 -5.99 -11.76
N THR A 48 24.72 -5.65 -12.51
CA THR A 48 24.01 -4.36 -12.37
C THR A 48 23.09 -4.36 -11.14
N ASP A 49 22.61 -3.18 -10.73
CA ASP A 49 21.57 -3.03 -9.69
C ASP A 49 20.26 -3.78 -10.03
N THR A 50 20.11 -4.19 -11.30
CA THR A 50 19.00 -5.00 -11.84
C THR A 50 19.33 -6.50 -11.94
N GLY A 51 20.39 -6.99 -11.27
CA GLY A 51 20.74 -8.42 -11.21
C GLY A 51 21.31 -9.03 -12.49
N SER A 52 21.57 -8.24 -13.53
CA SER A 52 22.04 -8.72 -14.83
C SER A 52 23.57 -8.80 -14.90
N ARG A 53 24.11 -9.88 -15.46
CA ARG A 53 25.57 -10.10 -15.60
C ARG A 53 26.17 -9.23 -16.70
N ILE A 54 27.36 -8.67 -16.45
CA ILE A 54 28.10 -7.84 -17.40
C ILE A 54 29.29 -8.63 -17.97
N ASP A 55 29.28 -8.94 -19.27
CA ASP A 55 30.43 -9.50 -19.98
C ASP A 55 31.44 -8.41 -20.36
N LEU A 56 32.72 -8.65 -20.06
CA LEU A 56 33.81 -7.66 -20.14
C LEU A 56 34.93 -8.07 -21.11
N SER A 57 34.56 -8.67 -22.24
CA SER A 57 35.48 -9.17 -23.28
C SER A 57 36.22 -8.08 -24.09
N GLY A 58 36.02 -6.80 -23.78
CA GLY A 58 36.52 -5.67 -24.59
C GLY A 58 37.63 -4.79 -23.99
N MET A 59 38.03 -4.95 -22.72
CA MET A 59 38.93 -4.00 -22.05
C MET A 59 40.23 -4.65 -21.56
N SER A 60 41.33 -4.38 -22.27
CA SER A 60 42.68 -4.86 -21.93
C SER A 60 43.73 -3.76 -22.14
N SER A 61 44.81 -3.82 -21.35
CA SER A 61 46.00 -2.96 -21.30
C SER A 61 45.90 -1.60 -20.57
N SER A 62 47.07 -1.15 -20.10
CA SER A 62 47.41 0.12 -19.43
C SER A 62 46.54 0.63 -18.27
N VAL A 63 46.87 0.18 -17.04
CA VAL A 63 46.89 1.06 -15.85
C VAL A 63 48.20 0.82 -15.11
N THR A 64 49.09 1.81 -15.08
CA THR A 64 50.37 1.77 -14.35
C THR A 64 50.71 3.15 -13.78
N SER A 65 50.43 3.31 -12.49
CA SER A 65 50.85 4.42 -11.60
C SER A 65 50.32 5.84 -11.94
N PRO A 66 50.22 6.73 -10.93
CA PRO A 66 49.76 8.10 -11.11
C PRO A 66 50.92 9.10 -11.21
N ASP A 67 50.80 10.07 -12.11
CA ASP A 67 51.28 11.44 -11.90
C ASP A 67 50.62 12.42 -12.91
N ASP A 68 50.75 13.71 -12.63
CA ASP A 68 50.34 14.88 -13.44
C ASP A 68 48.84 15.16 -13.75
N LEU A 69 48.52 16.46 -13.67
CA LEU A 69 47.23 17.06 -14.03
C LEU A 69 47.16 17.37 -15.54
N PRO A 70 45.98 17.29 -16.17
CA PRO A 70 45.68 18.27 -17.22
C PRO A 70 44.27 18.88 -17.20
N ARG A 71 44.28 20.18 -16.94
CA ARG A 71 43.39 21.25 -17.44
C ARG A 71 42.72 21.02 -18.81
N ALA A 72 41.38 21.01 -18.78
CA ALA A 72 40.43 21.66 -19.71
C ALA A 72 40.09 21.11 -21.13
N THR A 73 38.76 21.10 -21.38
CA THR A 73 38.04 21.00 -22.67
C THR A 73 38.03 19.65 -23.40
N PRO A 74 36.91 19.34 -24.07
CA PRO A 74 36.89 19.52 -25.54
C PRO A 74 35.76 20.46 -26.03
N LYS A 75 35.84 20.85 -27.32
CA LYS A 75 34.83 21.63 -28.04
C LYS A 75 33.93 20.74 -28.91
N SER A 76 32.82 21.31 -29.39
CA SER A 76 31.78 20.65 -30.18
C SER A 76 32.13 20.39 -31.65
N ARG A 77 31.53 19.32 -32.21
CA ARG A 77 30.89 19.20 -33.54
C ARG A 77 30.29 17.77 -33.65
N LEU A 78 29.00 17.52 -33.89
CA LEU A 78 27.99 17.98 -34.88
C LEU A 78 27.86 17.05 -36.10
N THR A 79 26.61 16.62 -36.37
CA THR A 79 26.11 15.94 -37.60
C THR A 79 26.65 14.51 -37.84
N SER A 80 25.98 13.61 -38.59
CA SER A 80 24.84 13.81 -39.52
C SER A 80 23.88 12.60 -39.61
N VAL A 81 22.72 12.83 -40.24
CA VAL A 81 21.62 11.87 -40.49
C VAL A 81 21.83 11.05 -41.77
N ARG A 82 21.53 9.74 -41.79
CA ARG A 82 20.85 9.11 -42.95
C ARG A 82 20.10 7.79 -42.67
N ARG A 83 19.17 7.50 -43.59
CA ARG A 83 18.01 6.56 -43.50
C ARG A 83 18.23 5.24 -44.27
N LYS A 84 17.32 4.26 -44.05
CA LYS A 84 16.80 3.15 -44.92
C LYS A 84 16.93 1.75 -44.29
N SER A 85 16.05 0.75 -44.52
CA SER A 85 14.74 0.69 -45.24
C SER A 85 13.94 -0.60 -44.95
N SER A 86 12.61 -0.59 -45.14
CA SER A 86 11.65 -1.73 -45.08
C SER A 86 11.63 -2.61 -46.37
N PRO A 87 10.97 -3.80 -46.39
CA PRO A 87 9.52 -3.99 -46.73
C PRO A 87 8.74 -4.88 -45.70
N ALA A 88 7.39 -4.89 -45.53
CA ALA A 88 6.22 -5.19 -46.41
C ALA A 88 6.07 -6.69 -46.80
N SER A 89 4.90 -7.39 -46.83
CA SER A 89 3.45 -7.09 -47.03
C SER A 89 2.51 -8.08 -46.26
N GLN A 90 1.30 -7.77 -45.74
CA GLN A 90 -0.07 -7.65 -46.35
C GLN A 90 -0.67 -8.96 -46.98
N PRO A 91 -2.02 -9.16 -47.11
CA PRO A 91 -3.14 -8.18 -47.22
C PRO A 91 -4.45 -8.48 -46.41
N THR A 92 -5.56 -7.76 -46.71
CA THR A 92 -6.95 -7.91 -46.16
C THR A 92 -8.04 -7.94 -47.26
N PRO A 93 -9.32 -8.21 -46.90
CA PRO A 93 -10.44 -7.23 -47.03
C PRO A 93 -11.43 -7.30 -45.82
N SER A 94 -12.56 -6.58 -45.62
CA SER A 94 -13.19 -5.29 -46.06
C SER A 94 -14.23 -4.89 -44.94
N ARG A 95 -15.32 -4.09 -45.00
CA ARG A 95 -16.13 -3.35 -46.02
C ARG A 95 -17.01 -2.26 -45.32
N THR A 96 -18.01 -1.67 -46.02
CA THR A 96 -19.06 -0.69 -45.56
C THR A 96 -18.58 0.76 -45.27
N SER A 97 -19.34 1.88 -45.33
CA SER A 97 -20.73 2.31 -45.66
C SER A 97 -21.80 2.41 -44.55
N SER A 98 -22.45 3.55 -44.25
CA SER A 98 -22.46 4.89 -44.90
C SER A 98 -23.08 6.02 -44.04
N ARG A 99 -22.71 7.28 -44.35
CA ARG A 99 -23.46 8.58 -44.46
C ARG A 99 -24.86 8.74 -43.80
N GLN A 100 -25.36 9.92 -43.37
CA GLN A 100 -24.97 11.34 -43.63
C GLN A 100 -25.52 12.34 -42.57
N SER A 101 -25.22 13.64 -42.72
CA SER A 101 -25.53 14.78 -41.83
C SER A 101 -26.86 15.50 -42.07
N LEU A 102 -27.38 16.26 -41.09
CA LEU A 102 -27.96 17.62 -41.28
C LEU A 102 -28.15 18.40 -39.95
N SER A 103 -28.69 19.64 -40.00
CA SER A 103 -28.55 20.68 -38.95
C SER A 103 -29.77 21.61 -38.75
N ASN A 104 -29.85 22.29 -37.58
CA ASN A 104 -30.43 23.63 -37.26
C ASN A 104 -31.63 23.77 -36.27
N LYS A 105 -31.44 24.73 -35.33
CA LYS A 105 -32.35 25.81 -34.86
C LYS A 105 -33.56 25.58 -33.91
N SER A 106 -33.29 25.86 -32.63
CA SER A 106 -33.80 27.03 -31.83
C SER A 106 -35.26 27.17 -31.30
N ARG A 107 -35.30 27.61 -30.03
CA ARG A 107 -36.25 28.56 -29.34
C ARG A 107 -37.56 28.10 -28.64
N GLU A 108 -37.53 28.26 -27.31
CA GLU A 108 -38.48 29.01 -26.44
C GLU A 108 -39.98 29.12 -26.82
N SER A 109 -40.92 28.60 -25.98
CA SER A 109 -41.88 29.41 -25.14
C SER A 109 -43.13 28.69 -24.57
N ARG A 110 -43.32 28.81 -23.24
CA ARG A 110 -44.57 29.20 -22.51
C ARG A 110 -45.90 28.41 -22.64
N SER A 111 -46.16 27.60 -21.60
CA SER A 111 -47.30 27.66 -20.63
C SER A 111 -48.79 27.71 -21.06
N ARG A 112 -49.60 26.78 -20.50
CA ARG A 112 -50.92 26.95 -19.81
C ARG A 112 -51.33 25.63 -19.12
N GLU A 113 -51.83 25.60 -17.87
CA GLU A 113 -53.23 25.77 -17.39
C GLU A 113 -54.19 24.67 -17.94
N ASP A 114 -55.03 23.95 -17.16
CA ASP A 114 -55.48 24.16 -15.77
C ASP A 114 -56.13 22.89 -15.09
N MET A 115 -56.45 23.00 -13.77
CA MET A 115 -57.44 22.21 -12.98
C MET A 115 -57.18 20.71 -12.66
N SER A 116 -57.50 20.14 -11.48
CA SER A 116 -57.96 20.61 -10.13
C SER A 116 -57.84 19.42 -9.11
N SER A 117 -58.17 19.40 -7.80
CA SER A 117 -58.47 20.37 -6.71
C SER A 117 -58.69 19.63 -5.36
N SER A 118 -58.31 20.25 -4.22
CA SER A 118 -58.88 20.06 -2.84
C SER A 118 -58.59 18.74 -2.08
N THR A 119 -58.50 18.64 -0.74
CA THR A 119 -58.55 19.56 0.44
C THR A 119 -57.29 19.34 1.35
N THR A 120 -56.96 20.01 2.47
CA THR A 120 -57.70 20.76 3.53
C THR A 120 -56.76 21.73 4.30
N SER A 121 -57.30 22.67 5.11
CA SER A 121 -56.61 23.74 5.91
C SER A 121 -56.89 23.62 7.44
N LEU A 122 -56.37 24.38 8.44
CA LEU A 122 -56.20 25.84 8.70
C LEU A 122 -55.22 26.16 9.88
N ILE A 123 -55.05 27.46 10.24
CA ILE A 123 -54.28 28.12 11.36
C ILE A 123 -55.05 29.41 11.82
N PRO A 124 -54.62 30.36 12.71
CA PRO A 124 -53.38 30.53 13.54
C PRO A 124 -53.50 31.17 14.99
N GLU A 125 -52.36 31.39 15.67
CA GLU A 125 -52.03 32.50 16.64
C GLU A 125 -52.76 32.59 18.05
N PRO A 126 -52.53 33.61 18.94
CA PRO A 126 -51.31 33.78 19.78
C PRO A 126 -51.57 34.24 21.26
N SER A 127 -50.53 34.81 21.91
CA SER A 127 -50.54 35.69 23.13
C SER A 127 -50.20 35.07 24.52
N SER A 128 -50.09 35.90 25.57
CA SER A 128 -49.31 35.63 26.80
C SER A 128 -49.75 36.43 28.04
N LYS A 129 -49.80 35.78 29.23
CA LYS A 129 -49.28 36.27 30.56
C LYS A 129 -49.76 35.47 31.80
N ARG A 130 -48.80 35.14 32.69
CA ARG A 130 -48.94 34.97 34.18
C ARG A 130 -49.83 33.80 34.70
N ALA A 131 -49.68 33.27 35.93
CA ALA A 131 -48.83 33.64 37.08
C ALA A 131 -48.50 32.44 38.02
N SER A 132 -47.75 32.74 39.11
CA SER A 132 -47.56 31.97 40.36
C SER A 132 -46.47 30.88 40.35
N PHE A 133 -45.73 30.58 41.43
CA PHE A 133 -45.68 31.16 42.81
C PHE A 133 -44.26 31.03 43.44
N ILE A 134 -43.81 32.10 44.12
CA ILE A 134 -42.85 32.24 45.26
C ILE A 134 -41.79 31.13 45.52
N GLU A 135 -40.46 31.40 45.47
CA GLU A 135 -39.57 31.99 46.54
C GLU A 135 -39.25 30.97 47.69
N ARG A 136 -38.09 30.84 48.37
CA ARG A 136 -36.84 31.60 48.70
C ARG A 136 -35.67 30.59 48.88
N SER A 137 -34.37 30.85 49.13
CA SER A 137 -33.42 32.00 49.27
C SER A 137 -32.00 31.36 49.31
N SER A 138 -30.98 31.66 48.49
CA SER A 138 -30.22 32.90 48.20
C SER A 138 -28.95 33.13 49.04
N MET A 139 -27.77 33.11 48.38
CA MET A 139 -26.49 33.81 48.69
C MET A 139 -25.74 33.54 50.03
N GLY A 140 -24.40 33.49 50.10
CA GLY A 140 -23.37 33.38 49.04
C GLY A 140 -22.00 34.03 49.37
N ARG A 141 -21.05 33.88 48.42
CA ARG A 141 -19.88 34.77 48.10
C ARG A 141 -18.47 34.50 48.68
N SER A 142 -17.49 34.58 47.75
CA SER A 142 -16.02 34.86 47.85
C SER A 142 -15.04 33.82 48.41
N GLY A 143 -13.93 33.61 47.68
CA GLY A 143 -12.74 32.86 48.13
C GLY A 143 -11.89 32.26 46.99
N THR A 144 -10.94 33.02 46.44
CA THR A 144 -9.78 32.54 45.64
C THR A 144 -8.48 32.86 46.43
N PRO A 145 -7.27 32.34 46.09
CA PRO A 145 -6.85 31.55 44.92
C PRO A 145 -5.96 30.30 45.26
N ASN A 146 -5.20 29.84 44.26
CA ASN A 146 -4.01 28.95 44.29
C ASN A 146 -4.19 27.42 44.28
N THR A 147 -3.46 26.77 43.35
CA THR A 147 -3.23 25.31 43.27
C THR A 147 -1.78 25.03 42.83
N PRO A 148 -1.13 23.99 43.39
CA PRO A 148 0.04 23.38 42.75
C PRO A 148 0.06 21.83 42.75
N ARG A 149 0.72 21.26 41.73
CA ARG A 149 1.32 19.91 41.64
C ARG A 149 0.45 18.63 41.77
N ARG A 150 0.39 17.90 40.65
CA ARG A 150 0.67 16.45 40.43
C ARG A 150 1.05 15.59 41.65
N PRO A 151 0.43 14.40 41.78
CA PRO A 151 1.13 13.18 42.21
C PRO A 151 1.01 12.01 41.19
N THR A 152 1.51 10.83 41.55
CA THR A 152 1.65 9.62 40.70
C THR A 152 1.18 8.34 41.39
N LYS A 153 0.72 7.35 40.59
CA LYS A 153 0.64 5.89 40.84
C LYS A 153 0.09 5.37 42.19
N THR A 154 -0.87 4.45 42.10
CA THR A 154 -1.36 3.61 43.22
C THR A 154 -1.15 2.12 42.89
N LEU A 155 -1.03 1.28 43.92
CA LEU A 155 -0.86 -0.19 43.88
C LEU A 155 -2.16 -0.90 44.36
N ILE A 156 -2.05 -2.14 44.89
CA ILE A 156 -2.99 -2.89 45.76
C ILE A 156 -3.94 -3.86 44.97
N PRO A 157 -4.13 -5.14 45.38
CA PRO A 157 -3.20 -6.14 45.94
C PRO A 157 -3.49 -7.60 45.45
N THR A 158 -2.90 -8.65 46.06
CA THR A 158 -3.60 -9.79 46.75
C THR A 158 -2.64 -10.96 47.07
N SER A 159 -2.97 -11.82 48.05
CA SER A 159 -2.10 -12.95 48.47
C SER A 159 -2.84 -14.13 49.12
N GLU A 160 -2.55 -15.33 48.63
CA GLU A 160 -2.64 -16.68 49.27
C GLU A 160 -3.94 -17.24 49.88
N LYS A 161 -4.23 -18.52 49.52
CA LYS A 161 -4.37 -19.62 50.49
C LYS A 161 -4.10 -21.01 49.84
N LYS A 162 -3.69 -22.00 50.65
CA LYS A 162 -3.16 -23.33 50.23
C LYS A 162 -4.19 -24.46 50.25
N LYS A 163 -4.01 -25.47 49.36
CA LYS A 163 -3.90 -26.94 49.61
C LYS A 163 -4.00 -27.76 48.30
N GLN A 164 -3.67 -29.08 48.20
CA GLN A 164 -2.47 -29.87 48.58
C GLN A 164 -2.66 -31.37 48.22
N THR A 165 -1.99 -31.88 47.17
CA THR A 165 -1.71 -33.31 46.84
C THR A 165 -0.59 -33.34 45.77
N GLY A 166 0.27 -34.35 45.61
CA GLY A 166 0.61 -35.55 46.39
C GLY A 166 1.58 -36.48 45.61
N PHE A 167 2.47 -37.23 46.30
CA PHE A 167 3.47 -38.19 45.75
C PHE A 167 4.66 -37.55 44.96
N VAL A 168 5.96 -37.55 45.35
CA VAL A 168 6.94 -38.57 45.85
C VAL A 168 7.68 -39.27 44.68
N GLU A 169 9.01 -39.12 44.48
CA GLU A 169 10.00 -38.20 45.08
C GLU A 169 11.01 -37.61 44.03
N THR A 170 12.28 -38.00 43.77
CA THR A 170 13.20 -38.99 44.40
C THR A 170 14.70 -38.64 44.21
N LEU A 171 15.49 -38.67 45.31
CA LEU A 171 16.98 -38.63 45.43
C LEU A 171 17.81 -37.40 44.93
N ASN A 172 18.44 -36.71 45.89
CA ASN A 172 19.65 -35.87 45.74
C ASN A 172 20.95 -36.70 45.92
N PRO A 173 22.15 -36.10 45.78
CA PRO A 173 22.85 -35.69 47.02
C PRO A 173 23.33 -34.23 47.03
N GLN A 174 23.81 -33.79 48.19
CA GLN A 174 23.96 -32.39 48.61
C GLN A 174 25.28 -32.20 49.38
N PHE A 175 25.93 -31.02 49.30
CA PHE A 175 27.00 -30.68 50.24
C PHE A 175 27.19 -29.17 50.49
N THR A 176 27.02 -28.75 51.75
CA THR A 176 27.39 -27.42 52.28
C THR A 176 27.61 -27.49 53.79
N PRO A 177 28.73 -26.97 54.30
CA PRO A 177 28.84 -26.40 55.64
C PRO A 177 29.28 -24.91 55.58
N GLY A 178 29.09 -24.07 56.61
CA GLY A 178 28.50 -24.31 57.94
C GLY A 178 29.23 -23.48 59.00
N GLU A 179 28.55 -22.49 59.60
CA GLU A 179 29.13 -21.50 60.53
C GLU A 179 28.80 -21.82 62.00
N VAL A 180 29.74 -21.61 62.93
CA VAL A 180 29.54 -21.80 64.39
C VAL A 180 30.39 -20.84 65.23
N VAL A 181 29.88 -20.45 66.40
CA VAL A 181 30.54 -19.57 67.39
C VAL A 181 30.22 -20.04 68.82
N SER A 182 31.22 -20.12 69.71
CA SER A 182 31.07 -20.01 71.18
C SER A 182 32.42 -19.90 71.94
N THR A 183 32.36 -19.37 73.16
CA THR A 183 33.44 -19.09 74.15
C THR A 183 33.61 -20.27 75.17
N PRO A 184 34.43 -20.29 76.28
CA PRO A 184 35.01 -19.16 77.06
C PRO A 184 36.35 -19.31 77.86
N VAL A 185 36.83 -18.16 78.38
CA VAL A 185 37.54 -17.89 79.68
C VAL A 185 38.97 -18.44 79.98
N THR A 186 39.71 -17.57 80.70
CA THR A 186 41.09 -17.56 81.27
C THR A 186 41.43 -18.67 82.29
N PRO A 187 42.72 -18.99 82.59
CA PRO A 187 43.65 -18.07 83.29
C PRO A 187 45.17 -18.09 82.96
N SER A 188 45.86 -17.12 83.58
CA SER A 188 47.28 -16.73 83.56
C SER A 188 48.35 -17.83 83.72
N LEU A 189 49.52 -17.63 83.09
CA LEU A 189 50.84 -17.92 83.69
C LEU A 189 52.01 -17.18 82.99
N VAL A 190 53.06 -16.87 83.76
CA VAL A 190 54.38 -16.27 83.41
C VAL A 190 55.38 -16.92 84.40
N PRO A 191 56.71 -17.06 84.18
CA PRO A 191 57.56 -16.51 83.11
C PRO A 191 58.57 -17.53 82.47
N ALA A 192 59.39 -17.08 81.49
CA ALA A 192 60.87 -17.23 81.52
C ALA A 192 61.58 -16.73 80.22
N GLN A 193 62.53 -15.80 80.40
CA GLN A 193 63.82 -15.59 79.69
C GLN A 193 63.91 -15.54 78.13
N ALA A 194 64.97 -14.86 77.64
CA ALA A 194 65.25 -14.58 76.23
C ALA A 194 66.32 -15.54 75.65
N PRO A 195 66.61 -15.52 74.32
CA PRO A 195 67.39 -14.42 73.74
C PRO A 195 66.82 -13.85 72.42
N ARG A 196 67.42 -12.74 71.96
CA ARG A 196 67.06 -12.04 70.72
C ARG A 196 67.37 -12.88 69.48
N LEU A 197 66.46 -12.89 68.51
CA LEU A 197 66.80 -12.92 67.09
C LEU A 197 66.07 -11.77 66.36
N LEU A 198 66.69 -11.30 65.28
CA LEU A 198 66.43 -10.01 64.64
C LEU A 198 65.01 -9.90 64.08
N GLN A 199 64.33 -8.80 64.41
CA GLN A 199 63.35 -8.24 63.49
C GLN A 199 64.12 -7.70 62.26
N PRO A 200 63.77 -8.06 61.02
CA PRO A 200 64.13 -7.23 59.89
C PRO A 200 63.34 -5.92 59.97
N GLU A 201 63.98 -4.80 59.63
CA GLU A 201 63.31 -3.50 59.47
C GLU A 201 62.10 -3.62 58.51
N PRO A 202 61.03 -2.84 58.69
CA PRO A 202 59.93 -2.76 57.74
C PRO A 202 60.43 -2.06 56.46
N ASN A 203 61.04 -2.83 55.56
CA ASN A 203 61.60 -2.32 54.31
C ASN A 203 60.45 -1.74 53.45
N PRO A 204 60.36 -0.42 53.22
CA PRO A 204 59.21 0.20 52.58
C PRO A 204 58.99 -0.28 51.14
N GLU A 205 60.05 -0.76 50.49
CA GLU A 205 59.98 -1.40 49.18
C GLU A 205 59.14 -2.68 49.18
N ILE A 206 59.17 -3.48 50.27
CA ILE A 206 58.33 -4.68 50.43
C ILE A 206 56.86 -4.30 50.65
N GLU A 207 56.60 -3.19 51.34
CA GLU A 207 55.24 -2.70 51.58
C GLU A 207 54.63 -2.10 50.32
N LEU A 208 55.40 -1.32 49.56
CA LEU A 208 55.04 -0.84 48.22
C LEU A 208 54.81 -1.99 47.23
N LEU A 209 55.62 -3.04 47.26
CA LEU A 209 55.41 -4.25 46.45
C LEU A 209 54.13 -5.00 46.85
N ARG A 210 53.80 -5.06 48.14
CA ARG A 210 52.51 -5.63 48.61
C ARG A 210 51.32 -4.81 48.14
N GLU A 211 51.42 -3.48 48.18
CA GLU A 211 50.40 -2.57 47.66
C GLU A 211 50.24 -2.75 46.14
N GLN A 212 51.32 -2.78 45.36
CA GLN A 212 51.28 -3.06 43.92
C GLN A 212 50.68 -4.45 43.61
N ILE A 213 50.98 -5.49 44.39
CA ILE A 213 50.38 -6.82 44.23
C ILE A 213 48.87 -6.79 44.52
N LYS A 214 48.42 -6.05 45.54
CA LYS A 214 47.00 -5.83 45.83
C LYS A 214 46.32 -5.10 44.66
N ASP A 215 46.91 -4.00 44.20
CA ASP A 215 46.44 -3.17 43.09
C ASP A 215 46.30 -3.99 41.79
N LEU A 216 47.29 -4.84 41.49
CA LEU A 216 47.26 -5.77 40.35
C LEU A 216 46.21 -6.86 40.53
N SER A 217 45.98 -7.37 41.75
CA SER A 217 44.94 -8.37 42.02
C SER A 217 43.53 -7.82 41.85
N GLU A 218 43.28 -6.57 42.26
CA GLU A 218 42.00 -5.88 42.06
C GLU A 218 41.76 -5.55 40.57
N LYS A 219 42.81 -5.18 39.84
CA LYS A 219 42.78 -5.04 38.37
C LYS A 219 42.51 -6.39 37.67
N LEU A 220 43.01 -7.50 38.19
CA LEU A 220 42.75 -8.84 37.65
C LEU A 220 41.29 -9.27 37.91
N GLU A 221 40.75 -9.04 39.10
CA GLU A 221 39.37 -9.42 39.42
C GLU A 221 38.33 -8.53 38.71
N THR A 222 38.57 -7.21 38.60
CA THR A 222 37.72 -6.33 37.78
C THR A 222 37.74 -6.70 36.29
N MET A 223 38.87 -7.20 35.77
CA MET A 223 38.92 -7.77 34.42
C MET A 223 38.17 -9.10 34.32
N ARG A 224 38.22 -9.99 35.34
CA ARG A 224 37.42 -11.23 35.38
C ARG A 224 35.92 -10.96 35.40
N ILE A 225 35.47 -9.95 36.13
CA ILE A 225 34.07 -9.52 36.16
C ILE A 225 33.64 -9.09 34.74
N LYS A 226 34.41 -8.21 34.09
CA LYS A 226 34.16 -7.79 32.70
C LYS A 226 34.15 -8.93 31.69
N TYR A 227 35.00 -9.95 31.87
CA TYR A 227 34.97 -11.15 31.04
C TYR A 227 33.71 -12.00 31.26
N LYS A 228 33.19 -12.09 32.50
CA LYS A 228 31.91 -12.77 32.79
C LYS A 228 30.72 -12.00 32.23
N GLU A 229 30.67 -10.69 32.43
CA GLU A 229 29.66 -9.79 31.87
C GLU A 229 29.60 -9.92 30.35
N LYS A 230 30.75 -9.81 29.67
CA LYS A 230 30.84 -10.00 28.22
C LYS A 230 30.48 -11.41 27.74
N ASN A 231 30.71 -12.45 28.54
CA ASN A 231 30.22 -13.79 28.18
C ASN A 231 28.69 -13.86 28.26
N HIS A 232 28.08 -13.24 29.27
CA HIS A 232 26.63 -13.16 29.39
C HIS A 232 25.99 -12.33 28.27
N GLU A 233 26.65 -11.25 27.81
CA GLU A 233 26.28 -10.51 26.60
C GLU A 233 26.33 -11.41 25.35
N LEU A 234 27.37 -12.23 25.20
CA LEU A 234 27.48 -13.18 24.08
C LEU A 234 26.41 -14.29 24.14
N ASP A 235 26.12 -14.83 25.33
CA ASP A 235 25.10 -15.87 25.50
C ASP A 235 23.68 -15.33 25.25
N THR A 236 23.40 -14.09 25.66
CA THR A 236 22.10 -13.43 25.38
C THR A 236 21.94 -13.04 23.90
N LEU A 237 22.98 -12.52 23.26
CA LEU A 237 22.99 -12.30 21.80
C LEU A 237 22.82 -13.60 21.01
N ARG A 238 23.37 -14.72 21.51
CA ARG A 238 23.19 -16.04 20.90
C ARG A 238 21.74 -16.52 20.99
N ILE A 239 21.10 -16.38 22.14
CA ILE A 239 19.67 -16.71 22.32
C ILE A 239 18.80 -15.86 21.36
N GLN A 240 19.11 -14.57 21.18
CA GLN A 240 18.41 -13.72 20.22
C GLN A 240 18.61 -14.16 18.76
N LEU A 241 19.82 -14.62 18.40
CA LEU A 241 20.12 -15.15 17.07
C LEU A 241 19.36 -16.47 16.81
N ASP A 242 19.34 -17.38 17.78
CA ASP A 242 18.63 -18.66 17.68
C ASP A 242 17.11 -18.44 17.58
N GLN A 243 16.54 -17.50 18.36
CA GLN A 243 15.14 -17.07 18.23
C GLN A 243 14.84 -16.46 16.84
N SER A 244 15.73 -15.59 16.33
CA SER A 244 15.58 -15.00 14.99
C SER A 244 15.61 -16.08 13.88
N ALA A 245 16.42 -17.11 14.05
CA ALA A 245 16.46 -18.25 13.13
C ALA A 245 15.15 -19.08 13.18
N GLU A 246 14.56 -19.30 14.36
CA GLU A 246 13.24 -19.95 14.48
C GLU A 246 12.11 -19.14 13.85
N PHE A 247 12.07 -17.82 14.08
CA PHE A 247 11.07 -16.95 13.43
C PHE A 247 11.21 -16.98 11.90
N LYS A 248 12.45 -16.94 11.39
CA LYS A 248 12.71 -17.07 9.95
C LYS A 248 12.28 -18.43 9.40
N ALA A 249 12.51 -19.52 10.14
CA ALA A 249 12.06 -20.86 9.73
C ALA A 249 10.53 -20.92 9.61
N LYS A 250 9.80 -20.42 10.62
CA LYS A 250 8.32 -20.36 10.62
C LYS A 250 7.76 -19.52 9.46
N ILE A 251 8.38 -18.39 9.14
CA ILE A 251 7.99 -17.55 7.99
C ILE A 251 8.25 -18.25 6.65
N MET A 252 9.37 -18.99 6.52
CA MET A 252 9.64 -19.78 5.31
C MET A 252 8.68 -20.97 5.16
N GLU A 253 8.25 -21.57 6.27
CA GLU A 253 7.25 -22.64 6.28
C GLU A 253 5.86 -22.11 5.90
N SER A 254 5.38 -21.02 6.49
CA SER A 254 4.10 -20.41 6.10
C SER A 254 4.08 -19.93 4.66
N GLN A 255 5.15 -19.29 4.16
CA GLN A 255 5.29 -18.94 2.74
C GLN A 255 5.25 -20.16 1.82
N THR A 256 5.71 -21.33 2.28
CA THR A 256 5.64 -22.58 1.52
C THR A 256 4.23 -23.16 1.49
N ILE A 257 3.48 -23.04 2.60
CA ILE A 257 2.08 -23.45 2.72
C ILE A 257 1.18 -22.57 1.84
N LEU A 258 1.20 -21.24 2.04
CA LEU A 258 0.41 -20.28 1.24
C LEU A 258 0.69 -20.41 -0.27
N LYS A 259 1.94 -20.67 -0.66
CA LYS A 259 2.28 -20.90 -2.07
C LYS A 259 1.67 -22.19 -2.62
N LYS A 260 1.62 -23.26 -1.81
CA LYS A 260 1.01 -24.53 -2.19
C LYS A 260 -0.52 -24.43 -2.29
N GLU A 261 -1.14 -23.60 -1.45
CA GLU A 261 -2.57 -23.29 -1.49
C GLU A 261 -2.92 -22.41 -2.69
N LEU A 262 -2.12 -21.38 -2.97
CA LEU A 262 -2.24 -20.56 -4.18
C LEU A 262 -2.12 -21.41 -5.46
N ASP A 263 -1.16 -22.35 -5.51
CA ASP A 263 -0.98 -23.28 -6.63
C ASP A 263 -1.95 -24.49 -6.57
N ARG A 264 -2.85 -24.55 -5.58
CA ARG A 264 -4.03 -25.44 -5.53
C ARG A 264 -5.26 -24.72 -6.08
N ALA A 265 -5.62 -23.55 -5.52
CA ALA A 265 -6.76 -22.75 -5.94
C ALA A 265 -6.70 -22.34 -7.43
N LYS A 266 -5.49 -22.08 -7.97
CA LYS A 266 -5.30 -21.87 -9.42
C LYS A 266 -5.68 -23.08 -10.28
N ARG A 267 -5.50 -24.30 -9.78
CA ARG A 267 -5.80 -25.53 -10.51
C ARG A 267 -7.29 -25.85 -10.44
N GLU A 268 -7.88 -25.76 -9.24
CA GLU A 268 -9.33 -25.91 -9.04
C GLU A 268 -10.10 -24.87 -9.87
N ARG A 269 -9.59 -23.64 -9.99
CA ARG A 269 -10.11 -22.62 -10.92
C ARG A 269 -9.94 -22.98 -12.41
N GLN A 270 -8.86 -23.67 -12.78
CA GLN A 270 -8.61 -24.06 -14.17
C GLN A 270 -9.50 -25.24 -14.57
N GLU A 271 -9.61 -26.25 -13.68
CA GLU A 271 -10.51 -27.40 -13.80
C GLU A 271 -11.97 -26.90 -13.94
N ALA A 272 -12.43 -25.97 -13.09
CA ALA A 272 -13.76 -25.35 -13.19
C ALA A 272 -13.97 -24.39 -14.39
N LEU A 273 -12.91 -24.05 -15.14
CA LEU A 273 -13.03 -23.36 -16.44
C LEU A 273 -13.15 -24.37 -17.59
N GLU A 274 -12.39 -25.46 -17.52
CA GLU A 274 -12.44 -26.56 -18.50
C GLU A 274 -13.80 -27.28 -18.44
N GLU A 275 -14.33 -27.60 -17.25
CA GLU A 275 -15.69 -28.11 -17.05
C GLU A 275 -16.78 -27.16 -17.62
N ARG A 276 -16.54 -25.85 -17.56
CA ARG A 276 -17.46 -24.84 -18.09
C ARG A 276 -17.40 -24.76 -19.61
N GLU A 277 -16.22 -24.91 -20.21
CA GLU A 277 -16.06 -24.97 -21.66
C GLU A 277 -16.73 -26.25 -22.23
N GLU A 278 -16.52 -27.40 -21.59
CA GLU A 278 -17.25 -28.66 -21.91
C GLU A 278 -18.77 -28.50 -21.76
N PHE A 279 -19.26 -27.83 -20.71
CA PHE A 279 -20.69 -27.56 -20.56
C PHE A 279 -21.26 -26.65 -21.67
N THR A 280 -20.48 -25.67 -22.17
CA THR A 280 -20.91 -24.87 -23.32
C THR A 280 -20.92 -25.65 -24.63
N GLU A 281 -19.93 -26.52 -24.88
CA GLU A 281 -19.98 -27.40 -26.06
C GLU A 281 -21.18 -28.36 -26.00
N LEU A 282 -21.49 -28.90 -24.81
CA LEU A 282 -22.68 -29.73 -24.61
C LEU A 282 -23.99 -28.94 -24.86
N ALA A 283 -24.06 -27.69 -24.40
CA ALA A 283 -25.22 -26.82 -24.66
C ALA A 283 -25.40 -26.52 -26.16
N ASP A 284 -24.33 -26.20 -26.88
CA ASP A 284 -24.36 -25.97 -28.33
C ASP A 284 -24.82 -27.24 -29.10
N THR A 285 -24.35 -28.43 -28.69
CA THR A 285 -24.83 -29.69 -29.30
C THR A 285 -26.30 -29.99 -28.98
N LEU A 286 -26.79 -29.57 -27.81
CA LEU A 286 -28.20 -29.70 -27.45
C LEU A 286 -29.08 -28.74 -28.27
N GLU A 287 -28.66 -27.49 -28.46
CA GLU A 287 -29.37 -26.51 -29.30
C GLU A 287 -29.48 -27.02 -30.76
N MET A 288 -28.37 -27.53 -31.32
CA MET A 288 -28.37 -28.21 -32.62
C MET A 288 -29.34 -29.40 -32.68
N ALA A 289 -29.32 -30.27 -31.67
CA ALA A 289 -30.21 -31.43 -31.61
C ALA A 289 -31.69 -31.04 -31.46
N THR A 290 -32.01 -29.93 -30.79
CA THR A 290 -33.38 -29.40 -30.74
C THR A 290 -33.84 -28.83 -32.08
N LEU A 291 -32.97 -28.15 -32.84
CA LEU A 291 -33.29 -27.67 -34.18
C LEU A 291 -33.53 -28.82 -35.17
N ASP A 292 -32.70 -29.86 -35.16
CA ASP A 292 -32.91 -31.05 -35.99
C ASP A 292 -34.22 -31.80 -35.61
N LYS A 293 -34.59 -31.77 -34.32
CA LYS A 293 -35.88 -32.31 -33.85
C LYS A 293 -37.08 -31.47 -34.35
N GLU A 294 -37.06 -30.15 -34.19
CA GLU A 294 -38.14 -29.27 -34.66
C GLU A 294 -38.31 -29.36 -36.19
N MET A 295 -37.21 -29.41 -36.94
CA MET A 295 -37.19 -29.63 -38.40
C MET A 295 -37.76 -31.01 -38.79
N ALA A 296 -37.59 -32.03 -37.95
CA ALA A 296 -38.18 -33.35 -38.17
C ALA A 296 -39.68 -33.37 -37.83
N GLU A 297 -40.11 -32.64 -36.80
CA GLU A 297 -41.51 -32.52 -36.38
C GLU A 297 -42.34 -31.70 -37.38
N GLU A 298 -41.87 -30.54 -37.86
CA GLU A 298 -42.53 -29.77 -38.94
C GLU A 298 -42.71 -30.62 -40.21
N LYS A 299 -41.67 -31.40 -40.55
CA LYS A 299 -41.71 -32.30 -41.71
C LYS A 299 -42.67 -33.48 -41.51
N ALA A 300 -42.81 -33.99 -40.28
CA ALA A 300 -43.78 -35.03 -39.96
C ALA A 300 -45.22 -34.48 -40.04
N GLU A 301 -45.49 -33.30 -39.47
CA GLU A 301 -46.79 -32.62 -39.61
C GLU A 301 -47.15 -32.35 -41.08
N SER A 302 -46.18 -31.89 -41.89
CA SER A 302 -46.40 -31.68 -43.32
C SER A 302 -46.77 -32.98 -44.05
N LEU A 303 -46.08 -34.09 -43.78
CA LEU A 303 -46.38 -35.39 -44.39
C LEU A 303 -47.71 -35.98 -43.88
N GLN A 304 -48.05 -35.79 -42.61
CA GLN A 304 -49.34 -36.20 -42.07
C GLN A 304 -50.49 -35.41 -42.72
N LYS A 305 -50.31 -34.10 -42.93
CA LYS A 305 -51.28 -33.25 -43.62
C LYS A 305 -51.42 -33.53 -45.12
N GLU A 306 -50.37 -34.05 -45.76
CA GLU A 306 -50.46 -34.61 -47.12
C GLU A 306 -51.22 -35.94 -47.14
N LEU A 307 -51.04 -36.78 -46.12
CA LEU A 307 -51.73 -38.06 -45.95
C LEU A 307 -53.23 -37.88 -45.63
N GLU A 308 -53.59 -36.92 -44.78
CA GLU A 308 -54.98 -36.54 -44.50
C GLU A 308 -55.68 -36.09 -45.80
N GLN A 309 -55.07 -35.19 -46.58
CA GLN A 309 -55.55 -34.78 -47.90
C GLN A 309 -55.58 -35.91 -48.96
N ALA A 310 -54.82 -36.99 -48.76
CA ALA A 310 -54.91 -38.17 -49.62
C ALA A 310 -56.10 -39.05 -49.22
N ASN A 311 -56.35 -39.21 -47.92
CA ASN A 311 -57.50 -39.94 -47.39
C ASN A 311 -58.83 -39.24 -47.71
N GLU A 312 -58.93 -37.92 -47.56
CA GLU A 312 -60.12 -37.13 -47.96
C GLU A 312 -60.53 -37.44 -49.41
N ARG A 313 -59.56 -37.49 -50.33
CA ARG A 313 -59.80 -37.83 -51.76
C ARG A 313 -60.14 -39.29 -51.99
N ILE A 314 -59.72 -40.20 -51.12
CA ILE A 314 -60.12 -41.61 -51.16
C ILE A 314 -61.58 -41.73 -50.70
N GLU A 315 -61.96 -41.06 -49.60
CA GLU A 315 -63.34 -41.03 -49.10
C GLU A 315 -64.31 -40.41 -50.13
N GLU A 316 -63.91 -39.32 -50.81
CA GLU A 316 -64.67 -38.75 -51.95
C GLU A 316 -64.92 -39.80 -53.04
N LEU A 317 -63.87 -40.51 -53.49
CA LEU A 317 -63.97 -41.53 -54.55
C LEU A 317 -64.72 -42.80 -54.11
N GLU A 318 -64.64 -43.18 -52.84
CA GLU A 318 -65.39 -44.31 -52.28
C GLU A 318 -66.88 -43.98 -52.20
N MET A 319 -67.26 -42.75 -51.85
CA MET A 319 -68.67 -42.30 -51.92
C MET A 319 -69.20 -42.29 -53.37
N GLU A 320 -68.41 -41.87 -54.36
CA GLU A 320 -68.79 -41.98 -55.78
C GLU A 320 -69.04 -43.44 -56.20
N LEU A 321 -68.22 -44.38 -55.74
CA LEU A 321 -68.39 -45.81 -56.01
C LEU A 321 -69.57 -46.46 -55.26
N GLU A 322 -69.88 -46.01 -54.05
CA GLU A 322 -71.05 -46.47 -53.28
C GLU A 322 -72.35 -46.08 -53.99
N MET A 323 -72.46 -44.82 -54.45
CA MET A 323 -73.62 -44.36 -55.24
C MET A 323 -73.81 -45.15 -56.54
N LEU A 324 -72.71 -45.44 -57.26
CA LEU A 324 -72.74 -46.25 -58.49
C LEU A 324 -73.14 -47.71 -58.24
N LYS A 325 -72.84 -48.28 -57.07
CA LYS A 325 -73.34 -49.62 -56.68
C LYS A 325 -74.84 -49.60 -56.36
N ALA A 326 -75.32 -48.54 -55.71
CA ALA A 326 -76.75 -48.40 -55.39
C ALA A 326 -77.63 -48.39 -56.67
N GLU A 327 -77.25 -47.63 -57.70
CA GLU A 327 -77.97 -47.58 -58.99
C GLU A 327 -78.00 -48.93 -59.75
N MET A 328 -77.03 -49.82 -59.46
CA MET A 328 -76.93 -51.17 -60.03
C MET A 328 -77.77 -52.19 -59.24
N ALA A 329 -77.97 -51.99 -57.94
CA ALA A 329 -78.71 -52.91 -57.08
C ALA A 329 -80.25 -52.84 -57.29
N GLU A 330 -80.79 -51.68 -57.70
CA GLU A 330 -82.24 -51.42 -57.75
C GLU A 330 -83.00 -52.14 -58.90
N LYS A 331 -82.41 -53.14 -59.58
CA LYS A 331 -82.88 -53.62 -60.90
C LYS A 331 -83.24 -55.11 -61.04
N MET A 332 -83.23 -55.97 -60.01
CA MET A 332 -83.35 -57.44 -60.23
C MET A 332 -83.86 -58.34 -59.06
N GLU A 333 -85.14 -58.80 -59.03
CA GLU A 333 -85.57 -60.09 -58.37
C GLU A 333 -87.02 -60.62 -58.63
N GLY A 334 -87.28 -61.97 -58.47
CA GLY A 334 -88.62 -62.61 -58.15
C GLY A 334 -89.10 -64.00 -58.75
N VAL A 335 -89.78 -64.87 -57.92
CA VAL A 335 -90.94 -65.88 -58.17
C VAL A 335 -90.77 -67.47 -58.42
N ALA A 336 -91.51 -68.44 -57.71
CA ALA A 336 -91.97 -69.89 -58.08
C ALA A 336 -92.60 -70.91 -56.99
N GLU A 337 -93.46 -71.96 -57.31
CA GLU A 337 -94.16 -73.07 -56.44
C GLU A 337 -94.77 -74.34 -57.24
N ALA A 338 -95.47 -75.48 -56.81
CA ALA A 338 -95.56 -76.52 -55.67
C ALA A 338 -96.59 -77.79 -55.84
N ASP A 339 -96.53 -78.88 -54.99
CA ASP A 339 -97.49 -80.02 -54.49
C ASP A 339 -97.93 -81.44 -55.18
N SER A 340 -98.82 -82.29 -54.54
CA SER A 340 -98.95 -83.82 -54.55
C SER A 340 -100.27 -84.59 -54.01
N SER A 341 -100.40 -85.99 -53.97
CA SER A 341 -101.19 -86.93 -52.99
C SER A 341 -101.98 -88.30 -53.38
N ASP A 342 -102.18 -89.28 -52.40
CA ASP A 342 -103.33 -90.25 -52.01
C ASP A 342 -103.59 -91.82 -52.44
N PRO A 343 -104.66 -92.67 -52.04
CA PRO A 343 -104.54 -94.11 -51.51
C PRO A 343 -105.69 -95.26 -51.69
N GLN A 344 -105.68 -96.40 -50.90
CA GLN A 344 -106.78 -97.40 -50.43
C GLN A 344 -107.26 -98.73 -51.20
N VAL A 345 -108.27 -99.58 -50.78
CA VAL A 345 -108.33 -100.76 -49.79
C VAL A 345 -109.63 -101.72 -49.87
N SER A 346 -109.66 -103.07 -49.50
CA SER A 346 -110.91 -103.95 -49.22
C SER A 346 -110.74 -105.40 -48.56
N SER A 347 -111.81 -106.12 -48.11
CA SER A 347 -111.82 -107.39 -47.28
C SER A 347 -113.11 -108.31 -47.32
N PHE A 348 -113.10 -109.56 -46.76
CA PHE A 348 -114.07 -110.11 -45.74
C PHE A 348 -114.07 -111.66 -45.53
N LYS A 349 -113.62 -112.52 -46.46
CA LYS A 349 -113.44 -113.98 -46.17
C LYS A 349 -112.43 -114.24 -45.03
N LEU A 350 -111.70 -113.19 -44.70
CA LEU A 350 -110.96 -112.92 -43.49
C LEU A 350 -111.72 -113.29 -42.20
N LYS A 351 -113.06 -113.18 -42.09
CA LYS A 351 -113.73 -113.07 -40.77
C LYS A 351 -113.59 -114.24 -39.78
N GLN A 352 -113.36 -115.47 -40.24
CA GLN A 352 -113.14 -116.63 -39.34
C GLN A 352 -111.64 -116.84 -39.05
N LEU A 353 -110.78 -116.52 -40.02
CA LEU A 353 -109.35 -116.32 -39.76
C LEU A 353 -109.14 -115.17 -38.77
N GLU A 354 -109.98 -114.14 -38.81
CA GLU A 354 -109.94 -112.91 -37.99
C GLU A 354 -110.00 -113.17 -36.50
N GLN A 355 -110.61 -114.26 -36.02
CA GLN A 355 -110.71 -114.52 -34.57
C GLN A 355 -109.48 -115.26 -34.00
N GLN A 356 -108.81 -116.08 -34.82
CA GLN A 356 -107.48 -116.62 -34.48
C GLN A 356 -106.39 -115.57 -34.75
N ASN A 357 -106.51 -114.85 -35.87
CA ASN A 357 -105.77 -113.64 -36.15
C ASN A 357 -106.11 -112.49 -35.19
N GLU A 358 -107.15 -112.52 -34.36
CA GLU A 358 -107.40 -111.52 -33.32
C GLU A 358 -106.48 -111.80 -32.15
N LYS A 359 -106.34 -113.06 -31.72
CA LYS A 359 -105.40 -113.43 -30.67
C LYS A 359 -103.95 -113.27 -31.14
N LEU A 360 -103.65 -113.56 -32.41
CA LEU A 360 -102.36 -113.25 -33.01
C LEU A 360 -102.17 -111.74 -33.26
N LYS A 361 -103.17 -110.97 -33.68
CA LYS A 361 -103.10 -109.50 -33.80
C LYS A 361 -102.96 -108.84 -32.45
N ASP A 362 -103.63 -109.28 -31.40
CA ASP A 362 -103.57 -108.68 -30.06
C ASP A 362 -102.23 -108.99 -29.39
N THR A 363 -101.65 -110.18 -29.64
CA THR A 363 -100.25 -110.44 -29.27
C THR A 363 -99.25 -109.68 -30.16
N LEU A 364 -99.48 -109.54 -31.47
CA LEU A 364 -98.65 -108.68 -32.35
C LEU A 364 -98.82 -107.19 -32.07
N VAL A 365 -99.98 -106.73 -31.61
CA VAL A 365 -100.25 -105.34 -31.22
C VAL A 365 -99.60 -105.08 -29.89
N ARG A 366 -99.70 -105.98 -28.90
CA ARG A 366 -98.90 -105.87 -27.68
C ARG A 366 -97.39 -105.95 -27.97
N LEU A 367 -96.93 -106.76 -28.93
CA LEU A 367 -95.53 -106.78 -29.34
C LEU A 367 -95.11 -105.50 -30.11
N ARG A 368 -95.98 -104.98 -30.98
CA ARG A 368 -95.80 -103.69 -31.70
C ARG A 368 -95.77 -102.53 -30.74
N ASP A 369 -96.63 -102.54 -29.73
CA ASP A 369 -96.80 -101.44 -28.78
C ASP A 369 -95.70 -101.46 -27.72
N LEU A 370 -95.25 -102.65 -27.29
CA LEU A 370 -94.00 -102.81 -26.56
C LEU A 370 -92.79 -102.36 -27.40
N SER A 371 -92.70 -102.77 -28.67
CA SER A 371 -91.61 -102.35 -29.57
C SER A 371 -91.63 -100.85 -29.87
N ALA A 372 -92.82 -100.25 -29.99
CA ALA A 372 -93.00 -98.80 -30.15
C ALA A 372 -92.69 -98.05 -28.85
N HIS A 373 -93.03 -98.61 -27.69
CA HIS A 373 -92.66 -98.08 -26.38
C HIS A 373 -91.14 -98.13 -26.17
N GLU A 374 -90.49 -99.28 -26.38
CA GLU A 374 -89.03 -99.41 -26.38
C GLU A 374 -88.36 -98.45 -27.39
N LYS A 375 -88.92 -98.29 -28.59
CA LYS A 375 -88.40 -97.37 -29.59
C LYS A 375 -88.55 -95.91 -29.14
N HIS A 376 -89.68 -95.56 -28.51
CA HIS A 376 -89.92 -94.24 -27.96
C HIS A 376 -89.03 -93.94 -26.75
N GLU A 377 -88.82 -94.91 -25.85
CA GLU A 377 -87.85 -94.80 -24.76
C GLU A 377 -86.43 -94.66 -25.28
N LYS A 378 -85.99 -95.48 -26.25
CA LYS A 378 -84.67 -95.35 -26.89
C LYS A 378 -84.51 -94.00 -27.59
N GLN A 379 -85.55 -93.50 -28.28
CA GLN A 379 -85.54 -92.19 -28.94
C GLN A 379 -85.50 -91.04 -27.93
N LYS A 380 -86.22 -91.16 -26.79
CA LYS A 380 -86.12 -90.22 -25.68
C LYS A 380 -84.71 -90.25 -25.08
N LEU A 381 -84.16 -91.43 -24.80
CA LEU A 381 -82.83 -91.59 -24.20
C LEU A 381 -81.71 -91.04 -25.11
N MET A 382 -81.85 -91.17 -26.43
CA MET A 382 -80.93 -90.50 -27.38
C MET A 382 -81.08 -88.98 -27.31
N LYS A 383 -82.31 -88.44 -27.27
CA LYS A 383 -82.52 -86.98 -27.14
C LYS A 383 -81.95 -86.45 -25.82
N ASP A 384 -82.21 -87.13 -24.71
CA ASP A 384 -81.69 -86.79 -23.38
C ASP A 384 -80.14 -86.83 -23.37
N PHE A 385 -79.54 -87.78 -24.11
CA PHE A 385 -78.08 -87.88 -24.29
C PHE A 385 -77.51 -86.77 -25.20
N GLU A 386 -78.19 -86.42 -26.31
CA GLU A 386 -77.82 -85.32 -27.21
C GLU A 386 -77.90 -83.96 -26.50
N GLU A 387 -78.92 -83.75 -25.66
CA GLU A 387 -79.05 -82.59 -24.78
C GLU A 387 -77.87 -82.52 -23.80
N LYS A 388 -77.55 -83.60 -23.08
CA LYS A 388 -76.42 -83.63 -22.14
C LYS A 388 -75.05 -83.53 -22.83
N LYS A 389 -74.94 -83.94 -24.10
CA LYS A 389 -73.75 -83.70 -24.94
C LYS A 389 -73.62 -82.21 -25.29
N SER A 390 -74.72 -81.55 -25.65
CA SER A 390 -74.76 -80.08 -25.84
C SER A 390 -74.37 -79.33 -24.55
N ASP A 391 -74.92 -79.70 -23.40
CA ASP A 391 -74.57 -79.11 -22.11
C ASP A 391 -73.07 -79.25 -21.82
N LEU A 392 -72.50 -80.44 -22.05
CA LEU A 392 -71.08 -80.71 -21.84
C LEU A 392 -70.20 -79.85 -22.78
N GLU A 393 -70.57 -79.73 -24.05
CA GLU A 393 -69.87 -78.86 -25.01
C GLU A 393 -69.94 -77.37 -24.63
N GLN A 394 -71.05 -76.92 -24.03
CA GLN A 394 -71.19 -75.56 -23.50
C GLN A 394 -70.32 -75.36 -22.26
N VAL A 395 -70.32 -76.31 -21.31
CA VAL A 395 -69.49 -76.27 -20.10
C VAL A 395 -68.00 -76.29 -20.44
N VAL A 396 -67.58 -77.07 -21.45
CA VAL A 396 -66.19 -77.06 -21.95
C VAL A 396 -65.83 -75.68 -22.51
N LYS A 397 -66.64 -75.10 -23.40
CA LYS A 397 -66.41 -73.75 -23.95
C LYS A 397 -66.37 -72.66 -22.88
N CYS A 398 -67.20 -72.76 -21.84
CA CYS A 398 -67.15 -71.85 -20.69
C CYS A 398 -65.87 -72.06 -19.86
N THR A 399 -65.42 -73.31 -19.70
CA THR A 399 -64.16 -73.64 -18.99
C THR A 399 -62.94 -73.11 -19.75
N GLU A 400 -62.93 -73.20 -21.08
CA GLU A 400 -61.87 -72.65 -21.93
C GLU A 400 -61.81 -71.11 -21.84
N LYS A 401 -62.96 -70.43 -21.90
CA LYS A 401 -63.05 -68.96 -21.71
C LYS A 401 -62.66 -68.51 -20.30
N LEU A 402 -62.98 -69.30 -19.27
CA LEU A 402 -62.53 -69.03 -17.91
C LEU A 402 -61.02 -69.23 -17.77
N LYS A 403 -60.44 -70.23 -18.46
CA LYS A 403 -58.99 -70.42 -18.51
C LYS A 403 -58.24 -69.32 -19.25
N SER A 404 -58.76 -68.82 -20.39
CA SER A 404 -58.13 -67.68 -21.07
C SER A 404 -58.16 -66.46 -20.15
N ARG A 405 -59.31 -66.15 -19.55
CA ARG A 405 -59.45 -65.04 -18.59
C ARG A 405 -58.51 -65.15 -17.38
N VAL A 406 -58.31 -66.36 -16.86
CA VAL A 406 -57.34 -66.58 -15.77
C VAL A 406 -55.91 -66.34 -16.27
N SER A 407 -55.53 -66.83 -17.45
CA SER A 407 -54.21 -66.57 -18.05
C SER A 407 -53.99 -65.08 -18.33
N GLU A 408 -55.01 -64.38 -18.84
CA GLU A 408 -55.01 -62.93 -19.09
C GLU A 408 -54.73 -62.16 -17.77
N MET A 409 -55.45 -62.50 -16.69
CA MET A 409 -55.24 -61.87 -15.37
C MET A 409 -53.92 -62.29 -14.69
N GLU A 410 -53.41 -63.50 -14.93
CA GLU A 410 -52.10 -63.94 -14.44
C GLU A 410 -50.96 -63.17 -15.14
N GLU A 411 -51.12 -62.83 -16.42
CA GLU A 411 -50.20 -61.99 -17.19
C GLU A 411 -50.26 -60.52 -16.73
N GLU A 412 -51.46 -59.93 -16.57
CA GLU A 412 -51.66 -58.59 -15.98
C GLU A 412 -51.03 -58.47 -14.57
N ILE A 413 -51.16 -59.49 -13.73
CA ILE A 413 -50.55 -59.52 -12.39
C ILE A 413 -49.01 -59.58 -12.47
N ALA A 414 -48.45 -60.32 -13.42
CA ALA A 414 -47.00 -60.41 -13.62
C ALA A 414 -46.42 -59.08 -14.12
N GLU A 415 -47.09 -58.40 -15.05
CA GLU A 415 -46.71 -57.06 -15.51
C GLU A 415 -46.77 -56.04 -14.37
N LEU A 416 -47.85 -56.02 -13.59
CA LEU A 416 -47.98 -55.12 -12.44
C LEU A 416 -46.91 -55.37 -11.37
N HIS A 417 -46.53 -56.63 -11.12
CA HIS A 417 -45.41 -56.96 -10.25
C HIS A 417 -44.09 -56.36 -10.76
N SER A 418 -43.78 -56.54 -12.06
CA SER A 418 -42.57 -55.98 -12.66
C SER A 418 -42.52 -54.45 -12.63
N HIS A 419 -43.67 -53.78 -12.68
CA HIS A 419 -43.74 -52.32 -12.52
C HIS A 419 -43.48 -51.89 -11.07
N VAL A 420 -43.97 -52.64 -10.08
CA VAL A 420 -43.69 -52.38 -8.65
C VAL A 420 -42.21 -52.60 -8.34
N ASP A 421 -41.62 -53.70 -8.80
CA ASP A 421 -40.20 -54.00 -8.58
C ASP A 421 -39.29 -52.93 -9.24
N ALA A 422 -39.65 -52.44 -10.43
CA ALA A 422 -38.96 -51.33 -11.09
C ALA A 422 -39.12 -49.99 -10.35
N ALA A 423 -40.30 -49.72 -9.77
CA ALA A 423 -40.54 -48.51 -8.98
C ALA A 423 -39.72 -48.52 -7.67
N LEU A 424 -39.63 -49.67 -7.00
CA LEU A 424 -38.80 -49.84 -5.79
C LEU A 424 -37.31 -49.61 -6.09
N GLY A 425 -36.78 -50.17 -7.18
CA GLY A 425 -35.40 -49.92 -7.60
C GLY A 425 -35.10 -48.45 -7.98
N ALA A 426 -36.11 -47.71 -8.45
CA ALA A 426 -36.01 -46.26 -8.65
C ALA A 426 -36.03 -45.49 -7.32
N GLU A 427 -36.84 -45.91 -6.35
CA GLU A 427 -36.91 -45.32 -5.01
C GLU A 427 -35.58 -45.50 -4.25
N GLU A 428 -34.96 -46.69 -4.28
CA GLU A 428 -33.64 -46.95 -3.71
C GLU A 428 -32.53 -46.07 -4.33
N MET A 429 -32.57 -45.84 -5.65
CA MET A 429 -31.64 -44.91 -6.31
C MET A 429 -31.89 -43.46 -5.90
N VAL A 430 -33.15 -43.03 -5.75
CA VAL A 430 -33.49 -41.66 -5.31
C VAL A 430 -33.09 -41.43 -3.85
N GLU A 431 -33.26 -42.41 -2.96
CA GLU A 431 -32.75 -42.33 -1.58
C GLU A 431 -31.22 -42.23 -1.56
N THR A 432 -30.54 -43.09 -2.32
CA THR A 432 -29.06 -43.10 -2.41
C THR A 432 -28.52 -41.77 -2.96
N LEU A 433 -29.11 -41.24 -4.03
CA LEU A 433 -28.74 -39.94 -4.62
C LEU A 433 -29.10 -38.77 -3.69
N GLY A 434 -30.22 -38.85 -2.98
CA GLY A 434 -30.62 -37.86 -1.97
C GLY A 434 -29.64 -37.80 -0.80
N GLN A 435 -29.15 -38.94 -0.34
CA GLN A 435 -28.17 -39.00 0.74
C GLN A 435 -26.76 -38.59 0.29
N GLN A 436 -26.37 -38.90 -0.95
CA GLN A 436 -25.14 -38.35 -1.57
C GLN A 436 -25.24 -36.83 -1.73
N LYS A 437 -26.37 -36.30 -2.21
CA LYS A 437 -26.64 -34.86 -2.31
C LYS A 437 -26.51 -34.18 -0.95
N LEU A 438 -27.15 -34.73 0.09
CA LEU A 438 -27.06 -34.17 1.45
C LEU A 438 -25.60 -34.10 1.94
N SER A 439 -24.84 -35.19 1.75
CA SER A 439 -23.43 -35.22 2.13
C SER A 439 -22.57 -34.25 1.33
N LEU A 440 -22.89 -33.98 0.06
CA LEU A 440 -22.23 -32.96 -0.76
C LEU A 440 -22.63 -31.54 -0.34
N GLU A 441 -23.87 -31.29 0.03
CA GLU A 441 -24.32 -29.99 0.57
C GLU A 441 -23.66 -29.67 1.92
N GLU A 442 -23.51 -30.67 2.81
CA GLU A 442 -22.68 -30.55 4.02
C GLU A 442 -21.21 -30.28 3.66
N LYS A 443 -20.66 -30.98 2.64
CA LYS A 443 -19.26 -30.80 2.19
C LYS A 443 -18.99 -29.40 1.63
N VAL A 444 -19.92 -28.85 0.85
CA VAL A 444 -19.84 -27.50 0.30
C VAL A 444 -19.87 -26.49 1.45
N LYS A 445 -20.79 -26.64 2.41
CA LYS A 445 -20.88 -25.76 3.56
C LYS A 445 -19.62 -25.78 4.45
N GLU A 446 -19.02 -26.95 4.69
CA GLU A 446 -17.72 -27.06 5.37
C GLU A 446 -16.61 -26.29 4.63
N LEU A 447 -16.61 -26.31 3.29
CA LEU A 447 -15.63 -25.60 2.45
C LEU A 447 -15.89 -24.09 2.39
N GLU A 448 -17.15 -23.65 2.36
CA GLU A 448 -17.53 -22.23 2.44
C GLU A 448 -17.12 -21.61 3.78
N GLU A 449 -17.35 -22.31 4.89
CA GLU A 449 -16.91 -21.88 6.22
C GLU A 449 -15.37 -21.82 6.31
N ALA A 450 -14.66 -22.82 5.78
CA ALA A 450 -13.20 -22.83 5.73
C ALA A 450 -12.59 -21.75 4.81
N VAL A 451 -13.27 -21.38 3.71
CA VAL A 451 -12.86 -20.26 2.85
C VAL A 451 -13.01 -18.93 3.59
N ALA A 452 -14.10 -18.72 4.32
CA ALA A 452 -14.29 -17.51 5.12
C ALA A 452 -13.21 -17.34 6.22
N GLU A 453 -12.84 -18.42 6.92
CA GLU A 453 -11.73 -18.39 7.89
C GLU A 453 -10.37 -18.03 7.23
N LEU A 454 -10.14 -18.49 5.98
CA LEU A 454 -8.93 -18.16 5.22
C LEU A 454 -8.94 -16.71 4.70
N GLU A 455 -10.10 -16.16 4.34
CA GLU A 455 -10.25 -14.75 3.96
C GLU A 455 -10.03 -13.80 5.14
N GLU A 456 -10.57 -14.11 6.34
CA GLU A 456 -10.25 -13.36 7.58
C GLU A 456 -8.75 -13.42 7.91
N LEU A 457 -8.13 -14.59 7.77
CA LEU A 457 -6.69 -14.77 8.00
C LEU A 457 -5.85 -13.99 6.97
N GLN A 458 -6.31 -13.89 5.71
CA GLN A 458 -5.66 -13.06 4.71
C GLN A 458 -5.76 -11.56 5.07
N GLU A 459 -6.92 -11.07 5.51
CA GLU A 459 -7.07 -9.66 5.91
C GLU A 459 -6.10 -9.31 7.06
N VAL A 460 -6.00 -10.18 8.08
CA VAL A 460 -5.05 -10.00 9.20
C VAL A 460 -3.59 -10.05 8.73
N ASN A 461 -3.25 -10.90 7.77
CA ASN A 461 -1.92 -10.92 7.15
C ASN A 461 -1.64 -9.63 6.36
N ASP A 462 -2.61 -9.12 5.60
CA ASP A 462 -2.44 -7.94 4.76
C ASP A 462 -2.28 -6.68 5.63
N GLN A 463 -3.09 -6.53 6.69
CA GLN A 463 -2.89 -5.51 7.74
C GLN A 463 -1.50 -5.60 8.39
N LEU A 464 -1.00 -6.80 8.66
CA LEU A 464 0.33 -7.02 9.23
C LEU A 464 1.46 -6.64 8.24
N GLN A 465 1.27 -6.89 6.94
CA GLN A 465 2.22 -6.47 5.90
C GLN A 465 2.25 -4.95 5.72
N GLU A 466 1.11 -4.26 5.83
CA GLU A 466 1.08 -2.80 5.85
C GLU A 466 1.82 -2.25 7.09
N GLY A 467 1.58 -2.79 8.28
CA GLY A 467 2.31 -2.40 9.50
C GLY A 467 3.84 -2.62 9.42
N PHE A 468 4.29 -3.72 8.82
CA PHE A 468 5.73 -3.93 8.57
C PHE A 468 6.30 -2.94 7.55
N LYS A 469 5.54 -2.57 6.53
CA LYS A 469 5.94 -1.62 5.48
C LYS A 469 6.03 -0.18 6.02
N GLU A 470 5.11 0.23 6.89
CA GLU A 470 5.21 1.49 7.64
C GLU A 470 6.45 1.48 8.54
N GLN A 471 6.69 0.40 9.28
CA GLN A 471 7.87 0.27 10.14
C GLN A 471 9.18 0.31 9.34
N GLU A 472 9.23 -0.30 8.14
CA GLU A 472 10.39 -0.20 7.24
C GLU A 472 10.61 1.24 6.76
N GLN A 473 9.53 1.95 6.42
CA GLN A 473 9.58 3.35 6.00
C GLN A 473 10.07 4.27 7.13
N ASP A 474 9.68 4.03 8.38
CA ASP A 474 10.18 4.76 9.54
C ASP A 474 11.67 4.48 9.81
N PHE A 475 12.12 3.22 9.73
CA PHE A 475 13.54 2.90 9.86
C PHE A 475 14.39 3.50 8.72
N ARG A 476 13.87 3.58 7.49
CA ARG A 476 14.53 4.31 6.39
C ARG A 476 14.65 5.81 6.68
N GLN A 477 13.58 6.45 7.17
CA GLN A 477 13.61 7.86 7.57
C GLN A 477 14.59 8.14 8.72
N GLU A 478 14.67 7.28 9.74
CA GLU A 478 15.68 7.42 10.80
C GLU A 478 17.09 7.23 10.24
N LEU A 479 17.31 6.24 9.36
CA LEU A 479 18.62 6.00 8.73
C LEU A 479 19.10 7.22 7.93
N ASP A 480 18.24 7.83 7.12
CA ASP A 480 18.56 9.05 6.38
C ASP A 480 18.86 10.23 7.31
N LEU A 481 18.11 10.38 8.41
CA LEU A 481 18.39 11.37 9.44
C LEU A 481 19.75 11.13 10.13
N LYS A 482 20.12 9.86 10.42
CA LYS A 482 21.45 9.53 10.95
C LYS A 482 22.55 9.82 9.92
N ASN A 483 22.34 9.47 8.66
CA ASN A 483 23.29 9.72 7.58
C ASN A 483 23.58 11.22 7.43
N LEU A 484 22.54 12.06 7.50
CA LEU A 484 22.69 13.52 7.49
C LEU A 484 23.46 14.04 8.72
N GLN A 485 23.20 13.49 9.91
CA GLN A 485 23.94 13.83 11.14
C GLN A 485 25.41 13.42 11.05
N VAL A 486 25.72 12.24 10.50
CA VAL A 486 27.08 11.76 10.25
C VAL A 486 27.81 12.67 9.26
N TRP A 487 27.17 13.02 8.14
CA TRP A 487 27.74 13.93 7.14
C TRP A 487 28.01 15.33 7.72
N GLU A 488 27.09 15.88 8.52
CA GLU A 488 27.30 17.18 9.14
C GLU A 488 28.42 17.14 10.19
N ALA A 489 28.57 16.03 10.93
CA ALA A 489 29.66 15.80 11.87
C ALA A 489 31.02 15.60 11.18
N GLN A 490 31.06 14.91 10.03
CA GLN A 490 32.25 14.80 9.18
C GLN A 490 32.69 16.18 8.70
N ARG A 491 31.79 16.97 8.10
CA ARG A 491 32.09 18.33 7.63
C ARG A 491 32.55 19.28 8.75
N LYS A 492 31.99 19.15 9.96
CA LYS A 492 32.46 19.86 11.16
C LYS A 492 33.89 19.43 11.54
N THR A 493 34.19 18.14 11.46
CA THR A 493 35.52 17.58 11.75
C THR A 493 36.56 18.06 10.73
N GLU A 494 36.24 18.03 9.43
CA GLU A 494 37.08 18.54 8.35
C GLU A 494 37.44 20.01 8.54
N SER A 495 36.45 20.86 8.83
CA SER A 495 36.68 22.29 9.08
C SER A 495 37.53 22.55 10.34
N VAL A 496 37.41 21.71 11.38
CA VAL A 496 38.29 21.77 12.56
C VAL A 496 39.71 21.32 12.22
N LEU A 497 39.89 20.29 11.40
CA LEU A 497 41.21 19.80 10.95
C LEU A 497 41.92 20.81 10.06
N GLU A 498 41.23 21.42 9.09
CA GLU A 498 41.74 22.54 8.28
C GLU A 498 42.19 23.70 9.18
N SER A 499 41.33 24.11 10.12
CA SER A 499 41.64 25.17 11.07
C SER A 499 42.79 24.81 12.03
N LEU A 500 43.02 23.53 12.30
CA LEU A 500 44.15 23.05 13.09
C LEU A 500 45.45 23.11 12.27
N ALA A 501 45.44 22.66 11.01
CA ALA A 501 46.58 22.74 10.10
C ALA A 501 47.02 24.21 9.87
N ASP A 502 46.07 25.14 9.73
CA ASP A 502 46.32 26.59 9.68
C ASP A 502 47.09 27.09 10.92
N ARG A 503 46.71 26.60 12.12
CA ARG A 503 47.38 26.94 13.38
C ARG A 503 48.75 26.30 13.48
N GLU A 504 48.93 25.05 13.07
CA GLU A 504 50.23 24.38 13.05
C GLU A 504 51.21 25.07 12.10
N LEU A 505 50.77 25.40 10.88
CA LEU A 505 51.55 26.17 9.91
C LEU A 505 51.92 27.58 10.44
N THR A 506 51.03 28.19 11.21
CA THR A 506 51.27 29.47 11.90
C THR A 506 52.29 29.30 13.04
N ILE A 507 52.21 28.22 13.82
CA ILE A 507 53.18 27.89 14.89
C ILE A 507 54.57 27.61 14.31
N VAL A 508 54.68 26.92 13.17
CA VAL A 508 55.94 26.72 12.45
C VAL A 508 56.56 28.07 12.07
N LYS A 509 55.79 28.97 11.44
CA LYS A 509 56.27 30.32 11.10
C LYS A 509 56.67 31.16 12.31
N PHE A 510 55.95 31.04 13.43
CA PHE A 510 56.37 31.69 14.68
C PHE A 510 57.67 31.09 15.25
N ARG A 511 57.92 29.78 15.11
CA ARG A 511 59.21 29.17 15.49
C ARG A 511 60.35 29.67 14.60
N GLU A 512 60.15 29.72 13.28
CA GLU A 512 61.11 30.26 12.31
C GLU A 512 61.41 31.75 12.59
N LEU A 513 60.39 32.55 12.89
CA LEU A 513 60.56 33.96 13.26
C LEU A 513 61.28 34.13 14.61
N VAL A 514 60.95 33.33 15.62
CA VAL A 514 61.65 33.34 16.91
C VAL A 514 63.10 32.90 16.76
N GLN A 515 63.39 31.91 15.90
CA GLN A 515 64.75 31.52 15.56
C GLN A 515 65.50 32.68 14.88
N ARG A 516 64.93 33.29 13.83
CA ARG A 516 65.52 34.48 13.17
C ARG A 516 65.78 35.61 14.16
N ILE A 517 64.84 35.91 15.06
CA ILE A 517 65.01 36.95 16.09
C ILE A 517 66.08 36.54 17.12
N GLN A 518 66.26 35.26 17.43
CA GLN A 518 67.35 34.78 18.29
C GLN A 518 68.72 34.87 17.60
N GLU A 519 68.80 34.52 16.32
CA GLU A 519 70.00 34.67 15.48
C GLU A 519 70.35 36.16 15.32
N GLU A 520 69.39 37.02 14.97
CA GLU A 520 69.54 38.47 14.95
C GLU A 520 69.91 39.05 16.32
N ASN A 521 69.44 38.49 17.45
CA ASN A 521 69.85 38.95 18.78
C ASN A 521 71.25 38.47 19.16
N GLN A 522 71.69 37.30 18.68
CA GLN A 522 73.08 36.85 18.86
C GLN A 522 74.02 37.71 18.01
N GLU A 523 73.67 37.94 16.74
CA GLU A 523 74.41 38.81 15.83
C GLU A 523 74.39 40.27 16.31
N MET A 524 73.26 40.82 16.76
CA MET A 524 73.20 42.18 17.34
C MET A 524 73.93 42.30 18.68
N ARG A 525 74.09 41.21 19.44
CA ARG A 525 74.97 41.21 20.62
C ARG A 525 76.43 41.20 20.21
N PHE A 526 76.82 40.35 19.26
CA PHE A 526 78.15 40.31 18.66
C PHE A 526 78.52 41.66 17.97
N GLN A 527 77.54 42.32 17.35
CA GLN A 527 77.66 43.67 16.79
C GLN A 527 77.63 44.76 17.86
N LEU A 528 76.93 44.63 18.99
CA LEU A 528 77.07 45.58 20.11
C LEU A 528 78.42 45.45 20.83
N GLU A 529 78.95 44.23 20.90
CA GLU A 529 80.24 43.88 21.50
C GLU A 529 81.43 44.30 20.62
N SER A 530 81.26 44.33 19.30
CA SER A 530 82.26 44.83 18.34
C SER A 530 82.04 46.29 17.89
N SER A 531 80.81 46.80 17.92
CA SER A 531 80.39 48.05 17.26
C SER A 531 79.50 48.92 18.15
N SER A 532 80.12 49.66 19.06
CA SER A 532 79.45 50.75 19.78
C SER A 532 79.13 51.93 18.83
N LYS A 533 78.02 51.86 18.08
CA LYS A 533 77.11 52.96 17.64
C LYS A 533 76.14 52.58 16.49
N ARG A 534 74.94 53.17 16.54
CA ARG A 534 73.91 53.38 15.48
C ARG A 534 72.96 52.25 15.08
N THR A 535 71.80 52.28 15.75
CA THR A 535 70.46 52.42 15.14
C THR A 535 70.03 51.51 13.98
N VAL A 536 69.09 50.60 14.27
CA VAL A 536 68.32 49.81 13.30
C VAL A 536 66.93 50.43 13.07
N THR A 537 66.37 50.30 11.85
CA THR A 537 64.97 50.64 11.53
C THR A 537 64.32 49.65 10.56
N THR A 538 63.01 49.45 10.71
CA THR A 538 62.03 48.84 9.77
C THR A 538 62.17 47.34 9.39
N SER A 539 61.24 46.54 9.90
CA SER A 539 61.02 45.10 9.57
C SER A 539 59.53 44.77 9.28
N VAL A 540 58.81 45.70 8.64
CA VAL A 540 57.35 45.64 8.43
C VAL A 540 56.86 44.85 7.17
N PRO A 541 57.57 44.76 6.03
CA PRO A 541 56.98 44.22 4.78
C PRO A 541 56.46 42.78 4.82
N GLU A 542 57.19 41.85 5.44
CA GLU A 542 56.97 40.40 5.32
C GLU A 542 55.58 39.94 5.82
N PHE A 543 55.07 40.59 6.87
CA PHE A 543 53.75 40.30 7.45
C PHE A 543 52.58 40.74 6.53
N LEU A 544 52.76 41.83 5.78
CA LEU A 544 51.75 42.32 4.83
C LEU A 544 51.59 41.36 3.63
N GLU A 545 52.71 40.83 3.14
CA GLU A 545 52.73 39.87 2.04
C GLU A 545 52.11 38.53 2.44
N PHE A 546 52.40 38.02 3.64
CA PHE A 546 51.75 36.79 4.13
C PHE A 546 50.23 36.96 4.32
N LYS A 547 49.79 38.12 4.85
CA LYS A 547 48.37 38.44 5.00
C LYS A 547 47.65 38.56 3.65
N LYS A 548 48.34 39.05 2.61
CA LYS A 548 47.85 39.09 1.23
C LYS A 548 47.66 37.68 0.66
N MET A 549 48.68 36.81 0.75
CA MET A 549 48.61 35.41 0.26
C MET A 549 47.45 34.62 0.89
N PHE A 550 47.19 34.79 2.19
CA PHE A 550 46.05 34.14 2.85
C PHE A 550 44.70 34.70 2.37
N ALA A 551 44.60 36.01 2.14
CA ALA A 551 43.40 36.64 1.58
C ALA A 551 43.13 36.18 0.13
N GLU A 552 44.17 36.04 -0.69
CA GLU A 552 44.09 35.55 -2.07
C GLU A 552 43.68 34.07 -2.11
N THR A 553 44.29 33.22 -1.29
CA THR A 553 43.92 31.79 -1.16
C THR A 553 42.45 31.63 -0.74
N LYS A 554 42.01 32.41 0.25
CA LYS A 554 40.62 32.43 0.74
C LYS A 554 39.64 33.02 -0.28
N ALA A 555 40.08 33.92 -1.16
CA ALA A 555 39.28 34.41 -2.29
C ALA A 555 39.16 33.34 -3.39
N HIS A 556 40.21 32.57 -3.68
CA HIS A 556 40.17 31.46 -4.63
C HIS A 556 39.24 30.33 -4.19
N ALA A 557 39.27 29.91 -2.92
CA ALA A 557 38.33 28.92 -2.38
C ALA A 557 36.87 29.39 -2.56
N ARG A 558 36.58 30.64 -2.17
CA ARG A 558 35.25 31.26 -2.36
C ARG A 558 34.83 31.41 -3.82
N ALA A 559 35.77 31.61 -4.74
CA ALA A 559 35.47 31.66 -6.16
C ALA A 559 35.04 30.29 -6.70
N ILE A 560 35.71 29.21 -6.27
CA ILE A 560 35.34 27.83 -6.61
C ILE A 560 33.96 27.48 -6.02
N ASP A 561 33.70 27.82 -4.75
CA ASP A 561 32.37 27.66 -4.13
C ASP A 561 31.27 28.38 -4.94
N LEU A 562 31.54 29.62 -5.39
CA LEU A 562 30.60 30.41 -6.18
C LEU A 562 30.39 29.83 -7.59
N GLU A 563 31.41 29.27 -8.24
CA GLU A 563 31.26 28.58 -9.52
C GLU A 563 30.44 27.30 -9.39
N LEU A 564 30.65 26.51 -8.33
CA LEU A 564 29.85 25.32 -8.02
C LEU A 564 28.39 25.69 -7.73
N ARG A 565 28.12 26.69 -6.89
CA ARG A 565 26.75 27.19 -6.65
C ARG A 565 26.12 27.78 -7.92
N HIS A 566 26.89 28.42 -8.79
CA HIS A 566 26.39 28.92 -10.06
C HIS A 566 26.03 27.78 -11.04
N MET A 567 26.76 26.66 -11.00
CA MET A 567 26.39 25.43 -11.72
C MET A 567 25.09 24.83 -11.19
N GLU A 568 24.96 24.65 -9.87
CA GLU A 568 23.74 24.13 -9.24
C GLU A 568 22.51 24.99 -9.60
N VAL A 569 22.61 26.31 -9.46
CA VAL A 569 21.53 27.24 -9.81
C VAL A 569 21.15 27.14 -11.29
N ARG A 570 22.13 26.99 -12.19
CA ARG A 570 21.86 26.80 -13.64
C ARG A 570 21.16 25.48 -13.92
N GLN A 571 21.52 24.40 -13.22
CA GLN A 571 20.85 23.10 -13.33
C GLN A 571 19.41 23.19 -12.80
N ALA A 572 19.19 23.82 -11.64
CA ALA A 572 17.86 24.05 -11.09
C ALA A 572 16.98 24.92 -12.00
N GLN A 573 17.53 25.99 -12.58
CA GLN A 573 16.84 26.82 -13.58
C GLN A 573 16.46 26.00 -14.83
N SER A 574 17.35 25.15 -15.32
CA SER A 574 17.08 24.27 -16.47
C SER A 574 15.99 23.24 -16.15
N HIS A 575 16.02 22.65 -14.94
CA HIS A 575 15.01 21.72 -14.47
C HIS A 575 13.63 22.39 -14.37
N VAL A 576 13.53 23.57 -13.76
CA VAL A 576 12.28 24.36 -13.71
C VAL A 576 11.80 24.72 -15.12
N GLN A 577 12.69 25.11 -16.04
CA GLN A 577 12.33 25.39 -17.42
C GLN A 577 11.75 24.17 -18.15
N TYR A 578 12.29 22.97 -17.90
CA TYR A 578 11.73 21.73 -18.45
C TYR A 578 10.39 21.36 -17.80
N LEU A 579 10.23 21.51 -16.48
CA LEU A 579 8.95 21.28 -15.79
C LEU A 579 7.85 22.22 -16.31
N VAL A 580 8.16 23.51 -16.50
CA VAL A 580 7.22 24.50 -17.06
C VAL A 580 6.76 24.12 -18.47
N ALA A 581 7.58 23.42 -19.27
CA ALA A 581 7.19 22.94 -20.58
C ALA A 581 6.17 21.76 -20.57
N PHE A 582 5.86 21.19 -19.40
CA PHE A 582 4.77 20.23 -19.19
C PHE A 582 3.52 20.86 -18.56
N MET A 583 3.56 22.13 -18.15
CA MET A 583 2.42 22.81 -17.55
C MET A 583 1.42 23.29 -18.63
N PRO A 584 0.10 23.26 -18.37
CA PRO A 584 -0.90 23.78 -19.31
C PRO A 584 -0.74 25.29 -19.54
N ASP A 585 -1.13 25.80 -20.72
CA ASP A 585 -1.04 27.24 -21.05
C ASP A 585 -1.73 28.15 -20.01
N SER A 586 -2.78 27.66 -19.33
CA SER A 586 -3.46 28.38 -18.25
C SER A 586 -2.52 28.75 -17.09
N PHE A 587 -1.58 27.88 -16.75
CA PHE A 587 -0.58 28.09 -15.69
C PHE A 587 0.23 29.37 -15.95
N LEU A 588 0.55 29.65 -17.22
CA LEU A 588 1.36 30.78 -17.68
C LEU A 588 0.56 32.04 -18.04
N THR A 589 -0.76 32.03 -17.85
CA THR A 589 -1.58 33.25 -18.04
C THR A 589 -1.30 34.27 -16.93
N ARG A 590 -1.45 35.57 -17.24
CA ARG A 590 -1.26 36.64 -16.24
C ARG A 590 -2.30 36.51 -15.13
N GLY A 591 -1.83 36.40 -13.88
CA GLY A 591 -2.67 36.11 -12.72
C GLY A 591 -3.10 34.64 -12.60
N GLY A 592 -2.57 33.75 -13.45
CA GLY A 592 -2.65 32.30 -13.27
C GLY A 592 -1.66 31.80 -12.22
N ASP A 593 -1.60 30.47 -12.07
CA ASP A 593 -0.87 29.77 -11.01
C ASP A 593 0.62 30.15 -10.95
N ASN A 594 1.27 30.40 -12.09
CA ASN A 594 2.67 30.83 -12.14
C ASN A 594 2.91 32.15 -11.39
N ASP A 595 2.06 33.16 -11.61
CA ASP A 595 2.22 34.47 -10.96
C ASP A 595 1.95 34.37 -9.45
N ALA A 596 1.01 33.51 -9.05
CA ALA A 596 0.75 33.18 -7.65
C ALA A 596 1.99 32.53 -6.97
N VAL A 597 2.57 31.49 -7.58
CA VAL A 597 3.81 30.86 -7.09
C VAL A 597 4.96 31.87 -7.02
N LEU A 598 5.09 32.75 -8.02
CA LEU A 598 6.14 33.77 -8.04
C LEU A 598 5.98 34.83 -6.94
N ILE A 599 4.76 35.14 -6.48
CA ILE A 599 4.52 36.00 -5.30
C ILE A 599 4.95 35.33 -4.00
N VAL A 600 4.63 34.04 -3.81
CA VAL A 600 5.08 33.27 -2.64
C VAL A 600 6.62 33.26 -2.56
N LEU A 601 7.30 33.22 -3.71
CA LEU A 601 8.77 33.34 -3.82
C LEU A 601 9.31 34.78 -3.82
N LEU A 602 8.46 35.80 -3.90
CA LEU A 602 8.84 37.22 -3.91
C LEU A 602 8.95 37.79 -2.49
N MET A 603 7.99 37.48 -1.60
CA MET A 603 7.97 38.07 -0.27
C MET A 603 9.16 37.67 0.62
N PRO A 604 9.60 36.39 0.69
CA PRO A 604 10.81 36.00 1.42
C PRO A 604 12.09 36.58 0.80
N ARG A 605 12.08 36.79 -0.51
CA ARG A 605 13.20 37.38 -1.28
C ARG A 605 13.34 38.87 -0.97
N LEU A 606 12.24 39.62 -0.93
CA LEU A 606 12.22 41.02 -0.47
C LEU A 606 12.67 41.13 0.99
N LEU A 607 12.19 40.26 1.88
CA LEU A 607 12.66 40.21 3.28
C LEU A 607 14.16 39.97 3.39
N THR A 608 14.72 39.08 2.57
CA THR A 608 16.15 38.80 2.49
C THR A 608 16.93 40.02 1.96
N LYS A 609 16.42 40.70 0.93
CA LYS A 609 17.00 41.95 0.40
C LYS A 609 17.05 43.06 1.48
N CYS A 610 15.96 43.26 2.23
CA CYS A 610 15.95 44.17 3.38
C CYS A 610 16.95 43.76 4.46
N GLN A 611 17.09 42.45 4.74
CA GLN A 611 18.02 41.94 5.75
C GLN A 611 19.50 42.14 5.34
N VAL A 612 19.83 41.99 4.06
CA VAL A 612 21.16 42.29 3.52
C VAL A 612 21.47 43.78 3.67
N LEU A 613 20.54 44.67 3.29
CA LEU A 613 20.71 46.12 3.45
C LEU A 613 20.91 46.49 4.93
N LEU A 614 20.07 46.00 5.85
CA LEU A 614 20.19 46.24 7.30
C LEU A 614 21.55 45.79 7.86
N THR A 615 22.00 44.60 7.45
CA THR A 615 23.26 44.01 7.93
C THR A 615 24.45 44.85 7.44
N GLN A 616 24.52 45.12 6.14
CA GLN A 616 25.64 45.86 5.55
C GLN A 616 25.66 47.35 5.97
N LEU A 617 24.50 47.99 6.14
CA LEU A 617 24.42 49.35 6.68
C LEU A 617 24.93 49.43 8.13
N ARG A 618 24.56 48.47 8.98
CA ARG A 618 25.07 48.38 10.36
C ARG A 618 26.58 48.18 10.40
N ASP A 619 27.09 47.31 9.53
CA ASP A 619 28.50 46.92 9.51
C ASP A 619 29.38 48.01 8.84
N LYS A 620 28.83 48.83 7.91
CA LYS A 620 29.49 50.02 7.32
C LYS A 620 29.50 51.24 8.26
N TYR A 621 28.39 51.48 8.97
CA TYR A 621 28.21 52.64 9.83
C TYR A 621 27.94 52.21 11.29
N PRO A 622 28.99 52.04 12.13
CA PRO A 622 28.82 51.60 13.52
C PRO A 622 28.07 52.64 14.39
N ALA A 623 27.68 52.22 15.61
CA ALA A 623 27.05 53.12 16.58
C ALA A 623 28.06 54.12 17.17
N VAL A 624 27.56 55.27 17.64
CA VAL A 624 28.37 56.34 18.25
C VAL A 624 28.01 56.47 19.73
N ASP A 625 28.91 56.02 20.62
CA ASP A 625 28.62 55.92 22.06
C ASP A 625 28.47 57.27 22.78
N THR A 626 29.11 58.34 22.29
CA THR A 626 28.92 59.71 22.83
C THR A 626 29.00 60.79 21.76
N VAL A 627 27.98 61.66 21.73
CA VAL A 627 27.95 62.87 20.88
C VAL A 627 28.48 64.05 21.70
N GLN A 628 29.70 64.48 21.41
CA GLN A 628 30.38 65.60 22.06
C GLN A 628 30.82 66.62 20.99
N ARG A 629 31.18 67.84 21.41
CA ARG A 629 31.62 68.93 20.49
C ARG A 629 32.84 68.57 19.62
N ALA A 630 33.70 67.65 20.07
CA ALA A 630 34.85 67.15 19.30
C ALA A 630 34.52 65.92 18.41
N THR A 631 33.33 65.33 18.57
CA THR A 631 32.83 64.21 17.76
C THR A 631 31.72 64.60 16.80
N LEU A 632 31.40 65.90 16.65
CA LEU A 632 30.39 66.42 15.69
C LEU A 632 30.90 66.35 14.24
N ASN A 633 31.15 65.12 13.80
CA ASN A 633 31.80 64.74 12.55
C ASN A 633 30.80 64.02 11.64
N HIS A 634 31.18 63.82 10.37
CA HIS A 634 30.43 63.05 9.36
C HIS A 634 29.91 61.70 9.91
N SER A 635 30.66 61.01 10.77
CA SER A 635 30.23 59.76 11.41
C SER A 635 28.92 59.82 12.23
N VAL A 636 28.56 60.98 12.78
CA VAL A 636 27.31 61.15 13.56
C VAL A 636 26.11 61.33 12.61
N HIS A 637 26.30 62.08 11.52
CA HIS A 637 25.30 62.22 10.46
C HIS A 637 25.09 60.88 9.72
N GLN A 638 26.17 60.12 9.46
CA GLN A 638 26.12 58.76 8.94
C GLN A 638 25.32 57.83 9.86
N PHE A 639 25.53 57.90 11.18
CA PHE A 639 24.76 57.08 12.13
C PHE A 639 23.28 57.48 12.17
N ALA A 640 22.94 58.77 12.19
CA ALA A 640 21.56 59.24 12.10
C ALA A 640 20.88 58.76 10.79
N ALA A 641 21.55 58.92 9.65
CA ALA A 641 21.07 58.44 8.35
C ALA A 641 20.88 56.91 8.34
N ARG A 642 21.86 56.15 8.85
CA ARG A 642 21.76 54.69 9.02
C ARG A 642 20.54 54.31 9.84
N SER A 643 20.26 55.01 10.93
CA SER A 643 19.13 54.74 11.82
C SER A 643 17.78 55.02 11.15
N ARG A 644 17.66 56.09 10.35
CA ARG A 644 16.48 56.33 9.49
C ARG A 644 16.30 55.23 8.44
N PHE A 645 17.34 54.92 7.67
CA PHE A 645 17.30 53.80 6.72
C PHE A 645 16.90 52.48 7.40
N SER A 646 17.42 52.22 8.60
CA SER A 646 17.09 51.02 9.39
C SER A 646 15.64 51.01 9.86
N MET A 647 15.07 52.17 10.24
CA MET A 647 13.64 52.30 10.57
C MET A 647 12.77 51.92 9.37
N HIS A 648 13.00 52.53 8.20
CA HIS A 648 12.22 52.22 6.98
C HIS A 648 12.35 50.74 6.58
N LEU A 649 13.56 50.17 6.62
CA LEU A 649 13.77 48.75 6.29
C LEU A 649 13.07 47.80 7.27
N HIS A 650 13.00 48.12 8.57
CA HIS A 650 12.21 47.33 9.53
C HIS A 650 10.68 47.51 9.32
N MET A 651 10.21 48.71 9.00
CA MET A 651 8.79 48.92 8.61
C MET A 651 8.42 48.10 7.38
N LEU A 652 9.32 48.03 6.38
CA LEU A 652 9.14 47.21 5.20
C LEU A 652 9.17 45.70 5.54
N GLN A 653 10.09 45.26 6.41
CA GLN A 653 10.08 43.87 6.90
C GLN A 653 8.80 43.52 7.66
N ALA A 654 8.24 44.44 8.45
CA ALA A 654 7.02 44.21 9.20
C ALA A 654 5.82 43.89 8.29
N ILE A 655 5.56 44.72 7.26
CA ILE A 655 4.46 44.50 6.33
C ILE A 655 4.69 43.29 5.41
N LEU A 656 5.92 43.07 4.94
CA LEU A 656 6.26 41.89 4.12
C LEU A 656 6.11 40.58 4.90
N ARG A 657 6.34 40.55 6.23
CA ARG A 657 6.05 39.38 7.06
C ARG A 657 4.56 39.13 7.24
N GLN A 658 3.71 40.15 7.20
CA GLN A 658 2.24 39.96 7.16
C GLN A 658 1.80 39.37 5.82
N PHE A 659 2.37 39.82 4.69
CA PHE A 659 2.20 39.14 3.40
C PHE A 659 2.63 37.67 3.46
N VAL A 660 3.82 37.35 3.99
CA VAL A 660 4.26 35.95 4.15
C VAL A 660 3.30 35.16 5.05
N HIS A 661 2.74 35.73 6.10
CA HIS A 661 1.74 35.04 6.92
C HIS A 661 0.45 34.76 6.13
N GLY A 662 -0.17 35.79 5.55
CA GLY A 662 -1.41 35.67 4.81
C GLY A 662 -1.31 34.77 3.58
N LEU A 663 -0.18 34.79 2.85
CA LEU A 663 0.06 33.90 1.70
C LEU A 663 0.22 32.42 2.09
N ASN A 664 0.54 32.12 3.35
CA ASN A 664 0.61 30.75 3.88
C ASN A 664 -0.70 30.30 4.56
N THR A 665 -1.72 31.17 4.66
CA THR A 665 -3.01 30.88 5.31
C THR A 665 -4.25 31.16 4.45
N CYS A 666 -4.11 31.86 3.32
CA CYS A 666 -5.21 32.18 2.42
C CYS A 666 -5.70 30.99 1.58
N THR A 667 -6.93 31.08 1.08
CA THR A 667 -7.47 30.13 0.09
C THR A 667 -6.72 30.22 -1.26
N PRO A 668 -6.76 29.18 -2.11
CA PRO A 668 -6.19 29.22 -3.46
C PRO A 668 -6.79 30.33 -4.35
N GLU A 669 -8.08 30.64 -4.19
CA GLU A 669 -8.74 31.72 -4.93
C GLU A 669 -8.21 33.10 -4.54
N THR A 670 -8.05 33.35 -3.24
CA THR A 670 -7.40 34.56 -2.72
C THR A 670 -5.93 34.63 -3.16
N LEU A 671 -5.21 33.50 -3.21
CA LEU A 671 -3.83 33.43 -3.67
C LEU A 671 -3.69 33.81 -5.17
N LEU A 672 -4.58 33.32 -6.05
CA LEU A 672 -4.62 33.69 -7.47
C LEU A 672 -4.99 35.18 -7.66
N LYS A 673 -5.96 35.69 -6.88
CA LYS A 673 -6.31 37.11 -6.83
C LYS A 673 -5.12 37.99 -6.43
N VAL A 674 -4.28 37.53 -5.50
CA VAL A 674 -3.00 38.21 -5.19
C VAL A 674 -2.02 38.07 -6.36
N GLY A 675 -1.92 36.88 -6.98
CA GLY A 675 -1.11 36.56 -8.17
C GLY A 675 -1.18 37.61 -9.27
N GLY A 676 -2.37 38.10 -9.62
CA GLY A 676 -2.56 39.14 -10.65
C GLY A 676 -1.80 40.47 -10.42
N SER A 677 -1.37 40.74 -9.17
CA SER A 677 -0.57 41.92 -8.79
C SER A 677 0.95 41.72 -8.88
N TYR A 678 1.42 40.51 -9.22
CA TYR A 678 2.85 40.16 -9.32
C TYR A 678 3.70 41.19 -10.13
N PRO A 679 3.27 41.66 -11.32
CA PRO A 679 4.07 42.60 -12.12
C PRO A 679 4.31 43.96 -11.44
N ASP A 680 3.43 44.37 -10.52
CA ASP A 680 3.50 45.65 -9.81
C ASP A 680 4.34 45.53 -8.54
N MET A 681 4.27 44.38 -7.86
CA MET A 681 5.16 44.05 -6.74
C MET A 681 6.63 43.91 -7.19
N VAL A 682 6.88 43.39 -8.40
CA VAL A 682 8.23 43.32 -9.01
C VAL A 682 8.78 44.71 -9.35
N GLN A 683 7.94 45.74 -9.56
CA GLN A 683 8.43 47.11 -9.70
C GLN A 683 8.97 47.65 -8.36
N GLN A 684 8.35 47.29 -7.24
CA GLN A 684 8.86 47.60 -5.91
C GLN A 684 10.17 46.85 -5.60
N GLU A 685 10.30 45.60 -6.06
CA GLU A 685 11.57 44.85 -5.98
C GLU A 685 12.70 45.58 -6.70
N LYS A 686 12.47 46.07 -7.92
CA LYS A 686 13.46 46.85 -8.69
C LYS A 686 13.85 48.16 -8.01
N ALA A 687 12.89 48.83 -7.35
CA ALA A 687 13.17 50.04 -6.58
C ALA A 687 14.02 49.74 -5.32
N LEU A 688 13.82 48.59 -4.66
CA LEU A 688 14.67 48.13 -3.56
C LEU A 688 16.08 47.71 -4.05
N ASP A 689 16.17 47.07 -5.21
CA ASP A 689 17.45 46.68 -5.83
C ASP A 689 18.32 47.89 -6.18
N GLY A 690 17.72 49.07 -6.45
CA GLY A 690 18.46 50.33 -6.61
C GLY A 690 19.34 50.67 -5.39
N TYR A 691 18.85 50.46 -4.17
CA TYR A 691 19.64 50.66 -2.95
C TYR A 691 20.72 49.58 -2.77
N ILE A 692 20.46 48.34 -3.21
CA ILE A 692 21.47 47.26 -3.20
C ILE A 692 22.59 47.58 -4.21
N ASP A 693 22.27 48.13 -5.37
CA ASP A 693 23.26 48.55 -6.37
C ASP A 693 24.05 49.79 -5.96
N LEU A 694 23.44 50.75 -5.24
CA LEU A 694 24.18 51.84 -4.58
C LEU A 694 25.15 51.28 -3.53
N LEU A 695 24.70 50.34 -2.70
CA LEU A 695 25.56 49.67 -1.70
C LEU A 695 26.73 48.90 -2.35
N LYS A 696 26.50 48.15 -3.44
CA LYS A 696 27.56 47.47 -4.21
C LYS A 696 28.62 48.43 -4.78
N ARG A 697 28.23 49.67 -5.08
CA ARG A 697 29.11 50.75 -5.59
C ARG A 697 29.72 51.59 -4.46
N ASP A 698 29.45 51.24 -3.20
CA ASP A 698 29.75 51.99 -1.97
C ASP A 698 29.10 53.39 -1.88
N GLN A 699 28.18 53.70 -2.80
CA GLN A 699 27.48 54.99 -2.97
C GLN A 699 26.23 55.14 -2.10
N LEU A 700 25.94 54.17 -1.23
CA LEU A 700 24.89 54.31 -0.21
C LEU A 700 25.48 55.05 0.99
N ASP A 701 25.17 56.35 1.09
CA ASP A 701 25.65 57.30 2.10
C ASP A 701 24.51 58.13 2.73
N GLU A 702 24.85 59.16 3.51
CA GLU A 702 23.90 60.05 4.18
C GLU A 702 23.15 61.03 3.26
N ASN A 703 23.54 61.14 1.99
CA ASN A 703 22.93 62.03 1.00
C ASN A 703 21.84 61.34 0.15
N VAL A 704 21.70 60.02 0.27
CA VAL A 704 20.70 59.23 -0.48
C VAL A 704 19.30 59.39 0.14
N SER A 705 18.32 59.83 -0.65
CA SER A 705 16.92 59.98 -0.21
C SER A 705 16.24 58.65 0.16
N THR A 706 15.44 58.66 1.23
CA THR A 706 14.60 57.54 1.71
C THR A 706 13.26 57.42 1.00
N GLU A 707 12.85 58.41 0.19
CA GLU A 707 11.50 58.47 -0.41
C GLU A 707 11.10 57.24 -1.21
N ASN A 708 12.05 56.56 -1.89
CA ASN A 708 11.71 55.35 -2.64
C ASN A 708 11.35 54.20 -1.68
N LEU A 709 12.04 54.07 -0.53
CA LEU A 709 11.65 53.12 0.52
C LEU A 709 10.28 53.48 1.11
N GLU A 710 10.02 54.76 1.38
CA GLU A 710 8.72 55.22 1.86
C GLU A 710 7.59 54.88 0.87
N ARG A 711 7.80 55.11 -0.43
CA ARG A 711 6.83 54.76 -1.48
C ARG A 711 6.62 53.23 -1.58
N ILE A 712 7.65 52.41 -1.44
CA ILE A 712 7.53 50.94 -1.38
C ILE A 712 6.72 50.51 -0.14
N ILE A 713 7.02 51.07 1.04
CA ILE A 713 6.32 50.79 2.30
C ILE A 713 4.85 51.20 2.18
N MET A 714 4.56 52.37 1.62
CA MET A 714 3.20 52.87 1.47
C MET A 714 2.39 52.00 0.50
N TYR A 715 2.98 51.59 -0.64
CA TYR A 715 2.37 50.63 -1.57
C TYR A 715 1.97 49.33 -0.85
N PHE A 716 2.90 48.67 -0.15
CA PHE A 716 2.59 47.40 0.51
C PHE A 716 1.56 47.55 1.64
N ASN A 717 1.58 48.66 2.39
CA ASN A 717 0.55 48.94 3.42
C ASN A 717 -0.84 49.23 2.84
N THR A 718 -0.93 49.86 1.65
CA THR A 718 -2.22 50.06 0.96
C THR A 718 -2.74 48.76 0.34
N VAL A 719 -1.86 47.94 -0.24
CA VAL A 719 -2.24 46.73 -0.98
C VAL A 719 -2.59 45.54 -0.06
N HIS A 720 -1.92 45.40 1.09
CA HIS A 720 -2.12 44.27 2.00
C HIS A 720 -3.59 44.07 2.45
N PRO A 721 -4.31 45.09 2.97
CA PRO A 721 -5.68 44.90 3.42
C PRO A 721 -6.64 44.57 2.27
N THR A 722 -6.44 45.21 1.10
CA THR A 722 -7.30 45.05 -0.09
C THR A 722 -7.20 43.65 -0.70
N LEU A 723 -6.02 43.02 -0.66
CA LEU A 723 -5.82 41.68 -1.22
C LEU A 723 -6.11 40.55 -0.23
N LEU A 724 -5.61 40.65 1.02
CA LEU A 724 -5.60 39.53 1.98
C LEU A 724 -6.68 39.64 3.07
N LEU A 725 -6.92 40.84 3.62
CA LEU A 725 -7.81 41.01 4.79
C LEU A 725 -9.28 41.26 4.41
N THR A 726 -9.55 41.73 3.19
CA THR A 726 -10.90 42.16 2.77
C THR A 726 -11.94 41.03 2.77
N ASN A 727 -11.52 39.78 2.57
CA ASN A 727 -12.43 38.63 2.60
C ASN A 727 -12.66 38.08 4.03
N GLY A 728 -11.89 38.52 5.03
CA GLY A 728 -11.90 37.93 6.38
C GLY A 728 -11.21 36.56 6.51
N GLU A 729 -10.69 36.00 5.42
CA GLU A 729 -10.01 34.68 5.38
C GLU A 729 -8.65 34.65 6.10
N THR A 730 -7.96 35.79 6.20
CA THR A 730 -6.62 35.87 6.82
C THR A 730 -6.58 36.89 7.94
N GLU A 731 -5.92 36.53 9.04
CA GLU A 731 -5.69 37.43 10.18
C GLU A 731 -4.30 38.08 10.12
N ILE A 732 -4.14 39.20 10.84
CA ILE A 732 -2.83 39.83 11.04
C ILE A 732 -2.09 39.08 12.15
N HIS A 733 -0.85 38.64 11.89
CA HIS A 733 0.01 38.04 12.92
C HIS A 733 0.53 39.13 13.89
N GLN A 734 -0.32 39.49 14.85
CA GLN A 734 -0.12 40.61 15.78
C GLN A 734 1.24 40.57 16.51
N GLY A 735 1.66 39.42 17.03
CA GLY A 735 2.92 39.28 17.77
C GLY A 735 4.18 39.58 16.94
N GLN A 736 4.23 39.10 15.69
CA GLN A 736 5.33 39.39 14.77
C GLN A 736 5.31 40.85 14.33
N LEU A 737 4.13 41.39 14.01
CA LEU A 737 3.94 42.80 13.66
C LEU A 737 4.45 43.73 14.78
N LEU A 738 4.08 43.45 16.03
CA LEU A 738 4.52 44.20 17.20
C LEU A 738 6.04 44.09 17.42
N SER A 739 6.65 42.92 17.17
CA SER A 739 8.10 42.72 17.25
C SER A 739 8.87 43.58 16.24
N ASP A 740 8.41 43.61 14.99
CA ASP A 740 9.11 44.35 13.92
C ASP A 740 8.83 45.86 13.95
N LEU A 741 7.61 46.27 14.33
CA LEU A 741 7.32 47.67 14.65
C LEU A 741 8.14 48.15 15.87
N GLY A 742 8.37 47.29 16.87
CA GLY A 742 9.27 47.59 17.99
C GLY A 742 10.71 47.87 17.53
N LYS A 743 11.24 47.08 16.59
CA LYS A 743 12.58 47.31 16.01
C LYS A 743 12.63 48.59 15.19
N ALA A 744 11.59 48.88 14.41
CA ALA A 744 11.48 50.13 13.67
C ALA A 744 11.43 51.35 14.60
N LEU A 745 10.62 51.30 15.66
CA LEU A 745 10.52 52.36 16.68
C LEU A 745 11.85 52.58 17.41
N LEU A 746 12.58 51.52 17.76
CA LEU A 746 13.94 51.65 18.32
C LEU A 746 14.88 52.38 17.37
N CYS A 747 14.94 51.98 16.08
CA CYS A 747 15.76 52.68 15.08
C CYS A 747 15.33 54.15 14.88
N GLY A 748 14.03 54.45 14.96
CA GLY A 748 13.51 55.81 14.91
C GLY A 748 13.92 56.65 16.13
N VAL A 749 13.84 56.06 17.34
CA VAL A 749 14.31 56.68 18.59
C VAL A 749 15.82 56.93 18.54
N ASP A 750 16.62 55.99 18.02
CA ASP A 750 18.07 56.17 17.83
C ASP A 750 18.40 57.33 16.89
N SER A 751 17.65 57.51 15.78
CA SER A 751 17.78 58.71 14.94
C SER A 751 17.42 59.98 15.71
N ILE A 752 16.24 60.02 16.34
CA ILE A 752 15.73 61.22 17.02
C ILE A 752 16.65 61.64 18.17
N ASN A 753 17.19 60.67 18.93
CA ASN A 753 18.17 60.94 19.98
C ASN A 753 19.49 61.49 19.41
N THR A 754 19.97 60.95 18.28
CA THR A 754 21.18 61.44 17.60
C THR A 754 20.97 62.87 17.08
N ASP A 755 19.83 63.12 16.43
CA ASP A 755 19.45 64.43 15.90
C ASP A 755 19.28 65.47 17.02
N ALA A 756 18.63 65.10 18.13
CA ALA A 756 18.50 65.96 19.30
C ALA A 756 19.86 66.26 19.95
N ALA A 757 20.78 65.29 20.00
CA ALA A 757 22.13 65.50 20.52
C ALA A 757 22.96 66.44 19.60
N ILE A 758 22.84 66.29 18.28
CA ILE A 758 23.43 67.24 17.30
C ILE A 758 22.91 68.66 17.57
N VAL A 759 21.59 68.83 17.69
CA VAL A 759 20.97 70.14 17.95
C VAL A 759 21.41 70.71 19.31
N GLN A 760 21.47 69.91 20.37
CA GLN A 760 21.94 70.36 21.69
C GLN A 760 23.40 70.82 21.65
N VAL A 761 24.29 70.10 20.95
CA VAL A 761 25.68 70.51 20.78
C VAL A 761 25.78 71.80 19.98
N LEU A 762 25.01 71.95 18.90
CA LEU A 762 24.97 73.18 18.09
C LEU A 762 24.39 74.38 18.87
N MET A 763 23.40 74.18 19.73
CA MET A 763 22.86 75.23 20.61
C MET A 763 23.85 75.70 21.67
N GLN A 764 24.90 74.92 21.98
CA GLN A 764 26.02 75.32 22.84
C GLN A 764 27.19 76.00 22.07
N VAL A 765 27.00 76.32 20.79
CA VAL A 765 27.98 77.05 19.96
C VAL A 765 27.68 78.56 19.91
N ASN A 766 26.45 78.97 20.21
CA ASN A 766 26.04 80.36 20.43
C ASN A 766 26.06 80.73 21.94
#